data_AF-A0A9E2APW4-F1
#
_entry.id   AF-A0A9E2APW4-F1
#
_cell.length_a   1.000
_cell.length_b   1.000
_cell.length_c   1.000
_cell.angle_alpha   90.00
_cell.angle_beta   90.00
_cell.angle_gamma   90.00
#
_symmetry.space_group_name_H-M   'P 1'
#
loop_
_entity.id
_entity.type
_entity.pdbx_description
1 polymer ?
#
loop_
_entity_poly.entity_id
_entity_poly.type
_entity_poly.pdbx_seq_one_letter_code
_entity_poly.pdbx_strand_id
1 'polypeptide(L)'
;MFQFLDIDLYHVYSCFTAAIKSKRAVILFGIVALMSNIKTQAQNINETIPISKLTGPIKIDGQITESEWMSIKPLPLTMHWPNFKGDLTEQTEIRIAYDDQYIYIGAICQDRKPSGIQTPTFQRDDWGMKMDQITIELDTYDDNENGLLFSVTPTGSRIDVAIKNDAQGGDIANTSWNSYWTAETTINDTGWQAEIKIPFSSLRFKTSEGNVEMGLIAYRYIARKREMQIYPAIPADWGFWSFAKPSQGQTISFEGLQNKRPYFVSPYVLGGIGHHYEEDDTDVDQRIKDQDFEVGLDVQHAFGDNLNADFTFNTDFAQVEADNQVVNLSRFSLFFPEKRKFFLERASIFEFRNDGNNQMFYSRQIGINDGERIPIWGGVRMVGRFNKWDVGLLNMQSRKVDEFASENFGVLRLRKNVFNPRSYIGGMMTSRIDGDGRRNFAYGIDGIINVFGQDYLQINLAQTQDTEDESGIKAIDRSRLYLMWEKRTVNGFGYRVSYSNVGDDYTPGLGFERRKNFSQIGDQLFYNWFAPVESRLRQTTIRAVGNVSFNNTTNKLETSSVGLEAEWDWERGTNLEIGVERFRDVVPEEFDLSDDISIQSGDYSNTAAEIEFGTPQVNYATLQTNLKIGTFYGGNLVSLSFSPEVVFSKYFQISGFYEFNNIDFPDLNQSFKSHVARINMKASLNVKLSVTAFAQLNTLDDITAINFRLRYNPVDGNDFYLVYNEVLNNDPGSVSPRLPGSEVRALIVKYIHTFRL
;
A
#
# COMPACT_ATOMS: atom_id res chain seq x y z
N MET A 1 19.24 38.90 -5.39
CA MET A 1 19.17 38.39 -6.78
C MET A 1 17.94 37.49 -6.91
N PHE A 2 16.75 38.05 -6.65
CA PHE A 2 15.45 37.39 -6.74
C PHE A 2 14.45 38.48 -7.11
N GLN A 3 14.29 38.75 -8.41
CA GLN A 3 13.33 39.74 -8.92
C GLN A 3 12.87 39.38 -10.35
N PHE A 4 12.79 38.08 -10.65
CA PHE A 4 12.33 37.57 -11.93
C PHE A 4 11.47 36.33 -11.71
N LEU A 5 10.20 36.53 -11.35
CA LEU A 5 9.11 35.55 -11.49
C LEU A 5 7.75 36.24 -11.17
N ASP A 6 7.51 37.42 -11.76
CA ASP A 6 6.16 37.94 -11.93
C ASP A 6 5.64 37.46 -13.30
N ILE A 7 5.30 36.18 -13.37
CA ILE A 7 4.45 35.67 -14.45
C ILE A 7 3.03 35.79 -13.94
N ASP A 8 2.24 36.63 -14.60
CA ASP A 8 0.82 36.83 -14.32
C ASP A 8 0.03 35.57 -14.71
N LEU A 9 0.14 34.54 -13.85
CA LEU A 9 -0.55 33.25 -13.96
C LEU A 9 -2.06 33.46 -14.10
N TYR A 10 -2.60 34.56 -13.55
CA TYR A 10 -4.00 34.92 -13.69
C TYR A 10 -4.44 35.06 -15.15
N HIS A 11 -3.57 35.57 -16.03
CA HIS A 11 -3.88 35.72 -17.46
C HIS A 11 -3.78 34.41 -18.26
N VAL A 12 -2.84 33.53 -17.90
CA VAL A 12 -2.72 32.20 -18.52
C VAL A 12 -3.90 31.31 -18.11
N TYR A 13 -4.31 31.36 -16.84
CA TYR A 13 -5.45 30.62 -16.31
C TYR A 13 -6.81 31.22 -16.71
N SER A 14 -6.93 32.54 -16.93
CA SER A 14 -8.16 33.16 -17.44
C SER A 14 -8.47 32.78 -18.90
N CYS A 15 -7.43 32.56 -19.71
CA CYS A 15 -7.57 32.02 -21.07
C CYS A 15 -8.05 30.56 -21.06
N PHE A 16 -7.60 29.76 -20.07
CA PHE A 16 -8.05 28.38 -19.89
C PHE A 16 -9.50 28.28 -19.35
N THR A 17 -9.88 29.14 -18.40
CA THR A 17 -11.29 29.21 -17.92
C THR A 17 -12.25 29.70 -19.01
N ALA A 18 -11.80 30.59 -19.91
CA ALA A 18 -12.57 30.96 -21.10
C ALA A 18 -12.73 29.79 -22.10
N ALA A 19 -11.71 28.93 -22.23
CA ALA A 19 -11.78 27.72 -23.05
C ALA A 19 -12.75 26.67 -22.47
N ILE A 20 -12.77 26.50 -21.14
CA ILE A 20 -13.68 25.60 -20.41
C ILE A 20 -15.15 26.08 -20.43
N LYS A 21 -15.39 27.40 -20.41
CA LYS A 21 -16.74 27.99 -20.55
C LYS A 21 -17.39 27.71 -21.91
N SER A 22 -16.58 27.51 -22.95
CA SER A 22 -17.11 27.02 -24.22
C SER A 22 -17.26 25.49 -24.11
N LYS A 23 -18.43 24.93 -24.39
CA LYS A 23 -18.71 23.47 -24.40
C LYS A 23 -17.89 22.67 -25.45
N ARG A 24 -16.67 23.11 -25.78
CA ARG A 24 -15.76 22.59 -26.81
C ARG A 24 -14.61 21.76 -26.25
N ALA A 25 -14.36 21.76 -24.94
CA ALA A 25 -13.34 20.90 -24.31
C ALA A 25 -13.63 19.39 -24.52
N VAL A 26 -14.91 19.01 -24.56
CA VAL A 26 -15.36 17.63 -24.84
C VAL A 26 -15.15 17.23 -26.32
N ILE A 27 -15.15 18.20 -27.23
CA ILE A 27 -15.04 17.96 -28.69
C ILE A 27 -13.56 17.83 -29.11
N LEU A 28 -12.62 18.49 -28.41
CA LEU A 28 -11.20 18.36 -28.69
C LEU A 28 -10.63 17.00 -28.23
N PHE A 29 -11.16 16.43 -27.14
CA PHE A 29 -10.80 15.08 -26.66
C PHE A 29 -11.37 13.95 -27.55
N GLY A 30 -12.53 14.17 -28.18
CA GLY A 30 -13.16 13.18 -29.06
C GLY A 30 -12.50 13.03 -30.45
N ILE A 31 -11.79 14.06 -30.94
CA ILE A 31 -11.27 14.09 -32.31
C ILE A 31 -9.83 13.53 -32.41
N VAL A 32 -9.05 13.53 -31.32
CA VAL A 32 -7.72 12.90 -31.30
C VAL A 32 -7.82 11.36 -31.20
N ALA A 33 -8.93 10.84 -30.66
CA ALA A 33 -9.17 9.40 -30.52
C ALA A 33 -9.50 8.67 -31.85
N LEU A 34 -9.77 9.39 -32.95
CA LEU A 34 -10.28 8.81 -34.20
C LEU A 34 -9.26 8.72 -35.35
N MET A 35 -7.99 9.11 -35.14
CA MET A 35 -6.95 9.08 -36.18
C MET A 35 -5.59 8.53 -35.72
N SER A 36 -5.57 7.39 -35.01
CA SER A 36 -4.31 6.64 -34.83
C SER A 36 -4.40 5.27 -35.49
N ASN A 37 -3.58 5.09 -36.53
CA ASN A 37 -3.25 3.77 -37.05
C ASN A 37 -2.53 3.00 -35.95
N ILE A 38 -3.22 2.03 -35.35
CA ILE A 38 -2.68 1.12 -34.34
C ILE A 38 -1.62 0.25 -35.02
N LYS A 39 -0.34 0.46 -34.70
CA LYS A 39 0.66 -0.59 -34.84
C LYS A 39 0.61 -1.43 -33.57
N THR A 40 -0.03 -2.59 -33.68
CA THR A 40 0.02 -3.63 -32.67
C THR A 40 1.46 -4.13 -32.60
N GLN A 41 2.18 -3.79 -31.53
CA GLN A 41 3.44 -4.46 -31.23
C GLN A 41 3.06 -5.83 -30.68
N ALA A 42 3.23 -6.88 -31.49
CA ALA A 42 3.02 -8.24 -31.06
C ALA A 42 4.00 -8.54 -29.92
N GLN A 43 3.46 -9.08 -28.82
CA GLN A 43 4.25 -9.64 -27.73
C GLN A 43 5.12 -10.74 -28.33
N ASN A 44 6.42 -10.74 -28.06
CA ASN A 44 7.27 -11.89 -28.39
C ASN A 44 6.73 -13.05 -27.55
N ILE A 45 6.08 -14.02 -28.20
CA ILE A 45 5.65 -15.26 -27.55
C ILE A 45 6.92 -16.00 -27.19
N ASN A 46 7.33 -15.94 -25.92
CA ASN A 46 8.38 -16.80 -25.40
C ASN A 46 7.88 -18.24 -25.48
N GLU A 47 8.72 -19.17 -25.92
CA GLU A 47 8.41 -20.60 -25.96
C GLU A 47 8.08 -21.10 -24.55
N THR A 48 6.93 -21.77 -24.36
CA THR A 48 6.54 -22.33 -23.06
C THR A 48 7.56 -23.35 -22.57
N ILE A 49 8.05 -23.21 -21.34
CA ILE A 49 9.04 -24.11 -20.76
C ILE A 49 8.37 -25.14 -19.84
N PRO A 50 8.41 -26.44 -20.17
CA PRO A 50 7.91 -27.47 -19.26
C PRO A 50 8.81 -27.59 -18.03
N ILE A 51 8.20 -27.55 -16.84
CA ILE A 51 8.91 -27.78 -15.58
C ILE A 51 9.07 -29.29 -15.35
N SER A 52 10.18 -29.71 -14.74
CA SER A 52 10.43 -31.12 -14.44
C SER A 52 9.57 -31.62 -13.28
N LYS A 53 8.87 -32.74 -13.48
CA LYS A 53 8.17 -33.45 -12.41
C LYS A 53 9.14 -34.29 -11.59
N LEU A 54 9.06 -34.19 -10.26
CA LEU A 54 9.87 -34.98 -9.35
C LEU A 54 9.46 -36.45 -9.38
N THR A 55 10.47 -37.33 -9.31
CA THR A 55 10.29 -38.79 -9.25
C THR A 55 10.55 -39.36 -7.85
N GLY A 56 11.15 -38.57 -6.97
CA GLY A 56 11.45 -38.91 -5.57
C GLY A 56 11.17 -37.72 -4.64
N PRO A 57 11.12 -37.94 -3.32
CA PRO A 57 10.88 -36.87 -2.35
C PRO A 57 12.10 -35.95 -2.20
N ILE A 58 11.85 -34.65 -2.00
CA ILE A 58 12.86 -33.67 -1.59
C ILE A 58 12.61 -33.29 -0.14
N LYS A 59 13.66 -33.29 0.68
CA LYS A 59 13.57 -32.90 2.08
C LYS A 59 13.92 -31.42 2.18
N ILE A 60 12.95 -30.60 2.55
CA ILE A 60 13.16 -29.16 2.76
C ILE A 60 13.98 -28.96 4.05
N ASP A 61 15.28 -28.80 3.90
CA ASP A 61 16.23 -28.48 4.98
C ASP A 61 17.24 -27.38 4.61
N GLY A 62 17.05 -26.78 3.43
CA GLY A 62 17.85 -25.65 2.95
C GLY A 62 19.18 -26.07 2.36
N GLN A 63 19.37 -27.35 2.03
CA GLN A 63 20.58 -27.90 1.42
C GLN A 63 20.26 -28.60 0.10
N ILE A 64 20.84 -28.14 -0.99
CA ILE A 64 20.66 -28.71 -2.32
C ILE A 64 21.63 -29.89 -2.51
N THR A 65 21.28 -31.05 -1.93
CA THR A 65 22.17 -32.24 -1.93
C THR A 65 21.59 -33.46 -2.66
N GLU A 66 20.27 -33.53 -2.81
CA GLU A 66 19.58 -34.64 -3.46
C GLU A 66 19.91 -34.75 -4.95
N SER A 67 19.95 -35.98 -5.46
CA SER A 67 20.18 -36.27 -6.87
C SER A 67 19.12 -35.66 -7.79
N GLU A 68 17.89 -35.59 -7.30
CA GLU A 68 16.73 -35.00 -7.95
C GLU A 68 17.02 -33.54 -8.31
N TRP A 69 17.57 -32.77 -7.36
CA TRP A 69 17.99 -31.39 -7.60
C TRP A 69 19.07 -31.28 -8.67
N MET A 70 20.05 -32.18 -8.67
CA MET A 70 21.16 -32.16 -9.63
C MET A 70 20.76 -32.54 -11.05
N SER A 71 19.61 -33.21 -11.21
CA SER A 71 19.05 -33.55 -12.53
C SER A 71 18.30 -32.38 -13.19
N ILE A 72 17.95 -31.34 -12.41
CA ILE A 72 17.17 -30.19 -12.89
C ILE A 72 18.13 -29.12 -13.41
N LYS A 73 17.93 -28.71 -14.67
CA LYS A 73 18.70 -27.63 -15.30
C LYS A 73 18.39 -26.30 -14.59
N PRO A 74 19.41 -25.51 -14.18
CA PRO A 74 19.18 -24.19 -13.60
C PRO A 74 18.68 -23.19 -14.65
N LEU A 75 17.91 -22.19 -14.19
CA LEU A 75 17.46 -21.08 -15.00
C LEU A 75 18.66 -20.24 -15.51
N PRO A 76 18.63 -19.77 -16.77
CA PRO A 76 19.72 -18.97 -17.33
C PRO A 76 19.58 -17.49 -16.90
N LEU A 77 19.99 -17.19 -15.67
CA LEU A 77 19.98 -15.83 -15.11
C LEU A 77 20.86 -14.86 -15.91
N THR A 78 20.43 -13.61 -15.99
CA THR A 78 21.20 -12.49 -16.56
C THR A 78 21.20 -11.29 -15.60
N MET A 79 22.10 -10.35 -15.81
CA MET A 79 22.14 -9.14 -15.00
C MET A 79 20.93 -8.25 -15.33
N HIS A 80 20.17 -7.84 -14.31
CA HIS A 80 19.16 -6.78 -14.39
C HIS A 80 19.76 -5.42 -14.04
N TRP A 81 20.37 -5.34 -12.85
CA TRP A 81 21.06 -4.16 -12.32
C TRP A 81 22.42 -4.55 -11.76
N PRO A 82 23.44 -3.68 -11.85
CA PRO A 82 23.36 -2.30 -12.37
C PRO A 82 23.38 -2.22 -13.91
N ASN A 83 23.98 -3.20 -14.58
CA ASN A 83 24.19 -3.20 -16.03
C ASN A 83 23.39 -4.30 -16.69
N PHE A 84 22.28 -3.95 -17.36
CA PHE A 84 21.42 -4.95 -18.00
C PHE A 84 22.21 -5.84 -18.98
N LYS A 85 22.10 -7.16 -18.83
CA LYS A 85 22.85 -8.20 -19.55
C LYS A 85 24.38 -8.17 -19.38
N GLY A 86 24.90 -7.47 -18.37
CA GLY A 86 26.30 -7.55 -17.96
C GLY A 86 26.66 -8.89 -17.29
N ASP A 87 27.93 -9.04 -16.92
CA ASP A 87 28.45 -10.23 -16.25
C ASP A 87 27.98 -10.33 -14.80
N LEU A 88 27.47 -11.51 -14.40
CA LEU A 88 27.11 -11.80 -13.01
C LEU A 88 28.35 -11.81 -12.12
N THR A 89 28.35 -11.01 -11.04
CA THR A 89 29.56 -10.92 -10.20
C THR A 89 29.65 -12.04 -9.17
N GLU A 90 28.51 -12.65 -8.84
CA GLU A 90 28.37 -13.85 -8.01
C GLU A 90 27.58 -14.91 -8.78
N GLN A 91 27.97 -16.18 -8.70
CA GLN A 91 27.21 -17.24 -9.38
C GLN A 91 25.94 -17.59 -8.60
N THR A 92 24.84 -17.75 -9.32
CA THR A 92 23.56 -18.17 -8.76
C THR A 92 22.95 -19.23 -9.66
N GLU A 93 22.47 -20.32 -9.05
CA GLU A 93 21.66 -21.32 -9.72
C GLU A 93 20.28 -21.32 -9.06
N ILE A 94 19.21 -21.21 -9.86
CA ILE A 94 17.83 -21.40 -9.41
C ILE A 94 17.27 -22.56 -10.22
N ARG A 95 16.76 -23.58 -9.53
CA ARG A 95 16.16 -24.79 -10.10
C ARG A 95 14.70 -24.86 -9.68
N ILE A 96 13.83 -25.29 -10.59
CA ILE A 96 12.39 -25.39 -10.34
C ILE A 96 11.93 -26.80 -10.72
N ALA A 97 11.14 -27.41 -9.85
CA ALA A 97 10.47 -28.67 -10.09
C ALA A 97 9.08 -28.69 -9.43
N TYR A 98 8.30 -29.73 -9.69
CA TYR A 98 6.99 -29.89 -9.06
C TYR A 98 6.65 -31.36 -8.80
N ASP A 99 5.72 -31.58 -7.89
CA ASP A 99 4.97 -32.83 -7.76
C ASP A 99 3.46 -32.56 -7.88
N ASP A 100 2.61 -33.52 -7.55
CA ASP A 100 1.14 -33.35 -7.63
C ASP A 100 0.56 -32.34 -6.63
N GLN A 101 1.37 -31.82 -5.71
CA GLN A 101 0.93 -31.00 -4.57
C GLN A 101 1.68 -29.69 -4.43
N TYR A 102 2.95 -29.60 -4.85
CA TYR A 102 3.83 -28.46 -4.61
C TYR A 102 4.69 -28.10 -5.81
N ILE A 103 5.00 -26.81 -5.92
CA ILE A 103 6.15 -26.29 -6.65
C ILE A 103 7.33 -26.25 -5.66
N TYR A 104 8.49 -26.70 -6.13
CA TYR A 104 9.76 -26.69 -5.41
C TYR A 104 10.73 -25.76 -6.11
N ILE A 105 11.40 -24.91 -5.34
CA ILE A 105 12.48 -24.05 -5.82
C ILE A 105 13.72 -24.30 -4.98
N GLY A 106 14.82 -24.63 -5.64
CA GLY A 106 16.13 -24.81 -5.05
C GLY A 106 17.07 -23.74 -5.56
N ALA A 107 17.71 -23.01 -4.65
CA ALA A 107 18.65 -21.95 -5.01
C ALA A 107 20.02 -22.20 -4.39
N ILE A 108 21.06 -22.13 -5.21
CA ILE A 108 22.46 -22.13 -4.78
C ILE A 108 23.02 -20.74 -5.07
N CYS A 109 23.26 -19.98 -4.02
CA CYS A 109 23.71 -18.59 -4.08
C CYS A 109 25.16 -18.51 -3.67
N GLN A 110 26.08 -18.65 -4.63
CA GLN A 110 27.50 -18.51 -4.33
C GLN A 110 27.82 -17.05 -3.98
N ASP A 111 28.84 -16.89 -3.15
CA ASP A 111 29.31 -15.59 -2.71
C ASP A 111 30.82 -15.65 -2.47
N ARG A 112 31.61 -14.86 -3.20
CA ARG A 112 33.06 -14.79 -3.00
C ARG A 112 33.47 -14.27 -1.62
N LYS A 113 32.57 -13.60 -0.91
CA LYS A 113 32.75 -13.12 0.47
C LYS A 113 31.50 -13.46 1.31
N PRO A 114 31.31 -14.72 1.72
CA PRO A 114 30.11 -15.16 2.46
C PRO A 114 29.89 -14.40 3.76
N SER A 115 30.96 -13.94 4.41
CA SER A 115 30.89 -13.10 5.62
C SER A 115 30.25 -11.71 5.38
N GLY A 116 30.06 -11.31 4.13
CA GLY A 116 29.37 -10.08 3.73
C GLY A 116 27.93 -10.28 3.27
N ILE A 117 27.33 -11.45 3.45
CA ILE A 117 25.91 -11.69 3.12
C ILE A 117 25.04 -10.90 4.11
N GLN A 118 24.13 -10.06 3.59
CA GLN A 118 23.31 -9.19 4.43
C GLN A 118 22.10 -9.94 4.98
N THR A 119 22.05 -10.04 6.31
CA THR A 119 21.04 -10.82 7.05
C THR A 119 20.49 -10.03 8.24
N PRO A 120 19.79 -8.90 8.01
CA PRO A 120 19.47 -7.95 9.09
C PRO A 120 18.35 -8.41 10.04
N THR A 121 17.55 -9.43 9.67
CA THR A 121 16.32 -9.74 10.41
C THR A 121 15.87 -11.20 10.25
N PHE A 122 15.14 -11.73 11.23
CA PHE A 122 14.30 -12.94 11.10
C PHE A 122 12.82 -12.62 10.84
N GLN A 123 12.45 -11.33 10.84
CA GLN A 123 11.05 -10.95 10.72
C GLN A 123 10.53 -11.23 9.32
N ARG A 124 9.43 -11.99 9.30
CA ARG A 124 8.58 -12.18 8.13
C ARG A 124 8.07 -10.82 7.63
N ASP A 125 7.90 -10.69 6.32
CA ASP A 125 7.32 -9.52 5.63
C ASP A 125 8.12 -8.21 5.77
N ASP A 126 9.38 -8.28 6.23
CA ASP A 126 10.34 -7.15 6.17
C ASP A 126 10.96 -7.07 4.77
N TRP A 127 10.15 -6.65 3.78
CA TRP A 127 10.58 -6.52 2.39
C TRP A 127 11.35 -5.23 2.13
N GLY A 128 12.52 -5.34 1.52
CA GLY A 128 13.28 -4.17 1.10
C GLY A 128 14.63 -4.53 0.49
N MET A 129 15.29 -3.53 -0.09
CA MET A 129 16.60 -3.69 -0.73
C MET A 129 17.78 -3.62 0.26
N LYS A 130 17.55 -4.00 1.52
CA LYS A 130 18.54 -4.00 2.60
C LYS A 130 19.17 -5.37 2.88
N MET A 131 18.66 -6.43 2.25
CA MET A 131 19.08 -7.81 2.51
C MET A 131 19.23 -8.63 1.22
N ASP A 132 20.07 -9.66 1.30
CA ASP A 132 20.16 -10.66 0.23
C ASP A 132 18.83 -11.45 0.19
N GLN A 133 18.34 -11.76 -1.01
CA GLN A 133 17.08 -12.49 -1.18
C GLN A 133 17.03 -13.27 -2.49
N ILE A 134 16.34 -14.39 -2.47
CA ILE A 134 15.90 -15.15 -3.65
C ILE A 134 14.40 -14.98 -3.77
N THR A 135 13.95 -14.58 -4.95
CA THR A 135 12.55 -14.28 -5.20
C THR A 135 12.06 -15.02 -6.44
N ILE A 136 10.83 -15.53 -6.33
CA ILE A 136 10.06 -16.12 -7.43
C ILE A 136 8.72 -15.40 -7.49
N GLU A 137 8.40 -14.86 -8.66
CA GLU A 137 7.08 -14.31 -8.96
C GLU A 137 6.36 -15.25 -9.93
N LEU A 138 5.11 -15.55 -9.61
CA LEU A 138 4.23 -16.40 -10.40
C LEU A 138 2.98 -15.63 -10.81
N ASP A 139 2.76 -15.47 -12.11
CA ASP A 139 1.45 -15.13 -12.67
C ASP A 139 0.65 -16.43 -12.80
N THR A 140 -0.06 -16.80 -11.73
CA THR A 140 -0.76 -18.09 -11.62
C THR A 140 -2.04 -18.18 -12.46
N TYR A 141 -2.53 -17.04 -12.96
CA TYR A 141 -3.74 -16.96 -13.80
C TYR A 141 -3.43 -16.77 -15.28
N ASP A 142 -2.16 -16.55 -15.62
CA ASP A 142 -1.68 -16.26 -16.98
C ASP A 142 -2.43 -15.06 -17.58
N ASP A 143 -2.52 -13.98 -16.80
CA ASP A 143 -3.22 -12.76 -17.20
C ASP A 143 -2.33 -11.57 -17.54
N ASN A 144 -1.02 -11.74 -17.37
CA ASN A 144 0.02 -10.74 -17.64
C ASN A 144 -0.18 -9.44 -16.85
N GLU A 145 -0.92 -9.49 -15.73
CA GLU A 145 -1.32 -8.32 -14.96
C GLU A 145 -1.10 -8.49 -13.46
N ASN A 146 -1.36 -9.67 -12.92
CA ASN A 146 -1.23 -9.97 -11.49
C ASN A 146 -0.15 -11.03 -11.24
N GLY A 147 0.61 -10.86 -10.16
CA GLY A 147 1.68 -11.79 -9.78
C GLY A 147 1.69 -12.08 -8.30
N LEU A 148 2.12 -13.28 -7.92
CA LEU A 148 2.37 -13.68 -6.54
C LEU A 148 3.87 -13.84 -6.34
N LEU A 149 4.46 -12.96 -5.55
CA LEU A 149 5.89 -12.93 -5.26
C LEU A 149 6.15 -13.68 -3.96
N PHE A 150 7.09 -14.62 -4.00
CA PHE A 150 7.59 -15.40 -2.87
C PHE A 150 9.09 -15.17 -2.76
N SER A 151 9.54 -14.58 -1.66
CA SER A 151 10.93 -14.24 -1.44
C SER A 151 11.43 -14.78 -0.11
N VAL A 152 12.64 -15.35 -0.12
CA VAL A 152 13.31 -15.88 1.06
C VAL A 152 14.69 -15.25 1.23
N THR A 153 15.02 -14.91 2.46
CA THR A 153 16.32 -14.34 2.84
C THR A 153 17.26 -15.45 3.36
N PRO A 154 18.58 -15.22 3.46
CA PRO A 154 19.49 -16.21 4.03
C PRO A 154 19.21 -16.56 5.50
N THR A 155 18.43 -15.75 6.23
CA THR A 155 17.98 -16.08 7.60
C THR A 155 16.76 -17.00 7.64
N GLY A 156 16.19 -17.35 6.49
CA GLY A 156 14.94 -18.09 6.37
C GLY A 156 13.71 -17.20 6.51
N SER A 157 13.89 -15.87 6.60
CA SER A 157 12.75 -14.97 6.62
C SER A 157 12.00 -15.06 5.30
N ARG A 158 10.67 -15.10 5.39
CA ARG A 158 9.75 -15.26 4.28
C ARG A 158 9.06 -13.93 4.03
N ILE A 159 8.91 -13.60 2.76
CA ILE A 159 8.23 -12.41 2.28
C ILE A 159 7.31 -12.88 1.17
N ASP A 160 6.03 -12.57 1.26
CA ASP A 160 5.11 -12.70 0.14
C ASP A 160 4.38 -11.40 -0.16
N VAL A 161 4.17 -11.18 -1.46
CA VAL A 161 3.61 -9.92 -1.97
C VAL A 161 2.70 -10.25 -3.14
N ALA A 162 1.51 -9.66 -3.14
CA ALA A 162 0.65 -9.67 -4.32
C ALA A 162 0.97 -8.44 -5.20
N ILE A 163 1.44 -8.68 -6.42
CA ILE A 163 1.71 -7.67 -7.44
C ILE A 163 0.45 -7.45 -8.28
N LYS A 164 0.16 -6.19 -8.63
CA LYS A 164 -1.01 -5.80 -9.42
C LYS A 164 -0.66 -4.82 -10.54
N ASN A 165 -1.58 -4.70 -11.51
CA ASN A 165 -1.49 -3.75 -12.63
C ASN A 165 -0.17 -3.84 -13.41
N ASP A 166 0.36 -5.05 -13.59
CA ASP A 166 1.64 -5.33 -14.25
C ASP A 166 2.81 -4.54 -13.62
N ALA A 167 2.76 -4.32 -12.31
CA ALA A 167 3.68 -3.44 -11.58
C ALA A 167 3.82 -2.03 -12.17
N GLN A 168 2.70 -1.45 -12.62
CA GLN A 168 2.63 -0.08 -13.14
C GLN A 168 1.68 0.80 -12.32
N GLY A 169 2.11 2.05 -12.07
CA GLY A 169 1.33 3.05 -11.35
C GLY A 169 1.73 3.21 -9.89
N GLY A 170 0.89 3.89 -9.11
CA GLY A 170 1.07 4.01 -7.64
C GLY A 170 0.37 2.87 -6.92
N ASP A 171 0.96 2.42 -5.80
CA ASP A 171 0.49 1.27 -5.01
C ASP A 171 0.35 0.01 -5.88
N ILE A 172 1.44 -0.72 -6.13
CA ILE A 172 1.47 -1.87 -7.06
C ILE A 172 1.73 -3.21 -6.37
N ALA A 173 2.01 -3.16 -5.07
CA ALA A 173 2.49 -4.29 -4.29
C ALA A 173 1.77 -4.29 -2.94
N ASN A 174 1.01 -5.35 -2.69
CA ASN A 174 0.39 -5.58 -1.39
C ASN A 174 1.29 -6.52 -0.57
N THR A 175 2.08 -5.94 0.32
CA THR A 175 2.98 -6.65 1.24
C THR A 175 2.28 -7.23 2.48
N SER A 176 0.99 -6.96 2.65
CA SER A 176 0.19 -7.53 3.74
C SER A 176 -0.51 -8.84 3.32
N TRP A 177 -0.47 -9.20 2.02
CA TRP A 177 -0.97 -10.47 1.54
C TRP A 177 -0.03 -11.61 1.97
N ASN A 178 -0.60 -12.61 2.64
CA ASN A 178 0.14 -13.74 3.19
C ASN A 178 -0.46 -15.06 2.71
N SER A 179 0.39 -15.99 2.26
CA SER A 179 0.00 -17.33 1.78
C SER A 179 0.69 -18.44 2.59
N TYR A 180 0.26 -19.69 2.39
CA TYR A 180 0.80 -20.85 3.09
C TYR A 180 1.93 -21.48 2.27
N TRP A 181 3.18 -21.35 2.71
CA TRP A 181 4.35 -21.95 2.07
C TRP A 181 5.51 -22.15 3.04
N THR A 182 6.47 -23.00 2.70
CA THR A 182 7.61 -23.30 3.58
C THR A 182 8.91 -22.98 2.86
N ALA A 183 9.89 -22.48 3.61
CA ALA A 183 11.25 -22.38 3.12
C ALA A 183 12.25 -22.62 4.24
N GLU A 184 13.39 -23.19 3.86
CA GLU A 184 14.54 -23.42 4.74
C GLU A 184 15.80 -22.94 4.03
N THR A 185 16.74 -22.38 4.78
CA THR A 185 17.98 -21.81 4.24
C THR A 185 19.20 -22.25 5.04
N THR A 186 20.34 -22.39 4.37
CA THR A 186 21.62 -22.68 5.01
C THR A 186 22.70 -21.74 4.48
N ILE A 187 23.44 -21.09 5.37
CA ILE A 187 24.65 -20.33 5.03
C ILE A 187 25.86 -21.24 5.22
N ASN A 188 26.78 -21.25 4.27
CA ASN A 188 28.00 -22.07 4.29
C ASN A 188 29.23 -21.27 3.80
N ASP A 189 30.39 -21.93 3.73
CA ASP A 189 31.67 -21.31 3.38
C ASP A 189 31.76 -20.80 1.93
N THR A 190 30.78 -21.12 1.09
CA THR A 190 30.75 -20.71 -0.33
C THR A 190 29.63 -19.72 -0.63
N GLY A 191 28.73 -19.45 0.31
CA GLY A 191 27.56 -18.61 0.11
C GLY A 191 26.37 -19.07 0.94
N TRP A 192 25.21 -19.18 0.33
CA TRP A 192 24.01 -19.72 0.97
C TRP A 192 23.13 -20.50 0.00
N GLN A 193 22.24 -21.31 0.55
CA GLN A 193 21.30 -22.12 -0.19
C GLN A 193 19.90 -21.92 0.39
N ALA A 194 18.89 -22.12 -0.47
CA ALA A 194 17.50 -22.03 -0.08
C ALA A 194 16.68 -23.11 -0.77
N GLU A 195 15.73 -23.67 -0.03
CA GLU A 195 14.69 -24.53 -0.56
C GLU A 195 13.34 -23.92 -0.23
N ILE A 196 12.49 -23.76 -1.25
CA ILE A 196 11.14 -23.21 -1.13
C ILE A 196 10.16 -24.27 -1.61
N LYS A 197 9.09 -24.46 -0.83
CA LYS A 197 8.00 -25.38 -1.12
C LYS A 197 6.67 -24.63 -1.08
N ILE A 198 6.06 -24.46 -2.25
CA ILE A 198 4.82 -23.71 -2.43
C ILE A 198 3.69 -24.67 -2.82
N PRO A 199 2.64 -24.84 -2.00
CA PRO A 199 1.49 -25.67 -2.34
C PRO A 199 0.71 -25.08 -3.52
N PHE A 200 0.37 -25.91 -4.51
CA PHE A 200 -0.50 -25.49 -5.61
C PHE A 200 -1.87 -24.96 -5.13
N SER A 201 -2.38 -25.49 -4.02
CA SER A 201 -3.61 -25.02 -3.37
C SER A 201 -3.54 -23.59 -2.85
N SER A 202 -2.33 -23.11 -2.56
CA SER A 202 -2.08 -21.76 -2.04
C SER A 202 -1.97 -20.73 -3.17
N LEU A 203 -1.68 -21.19 -4.39
CA LEU A 203 -1.41 -20.35 -5.56
C LEU A 203 -2.66 -19.98 -6.34
N ARG A 204 -3.67 -20.88 -6.35
CA ARG A 204 -4.92 -20.74 -7.10
C ARG A 204 -4.62 -20.47 -8.59
N PHE A 205 -4.73 -21.50 -9.41
CA PHE A 205 -4.25 -21.46 -10.79
C PHE A 205 -5.32 -21.86 -11.79
N LYS A 206 -5.13 -21.39 -13.03
CA LYS A 206 -5.98 -21.76 -14.16
C LYS A 206 -5.51 -23.07 -14.77
N THR A 207 -6.45 -23.95 -15.10
CA THR A 207 -6.19 -25.13 -15.93
C THR A 207 -6.66 -24.89 -17.37
N SER A 208 -5.88 -25.31 -18.36
CA SER A 208 -6.22 -25.27 -19.78
C SER A 208 -5.84 -26.60 -20.43
N GLU A 209 -6.81 -27.33 -20.97
CA GLU A 209 -6.60 -28.62 -21.66
C GLU A 209 -5.82 -29.67 -20.83
N GLY A 210 -5.89 -29.61 -19.50
CA GLY A 210 -5.19 -30.52 -18.58
C GLY A 210 -3.77 -30.09 -18.19
N ASN A 211 -3.30 -28.96 -18.74
CA ASN A 211 -2.04 -28.33 -18.37
C ASN A 211 -2.29 -27.07 -17.53
N VAL A 212 -1.32 -26.71 -16.71
CA VAL A 212 -1.29 -25.45 -15.97
C VAL A 212 -0.16 -24.62 -16.54
N GLU A 213 -0.47 -23.41 -17.00
CA GLU A 213 0.51 -22.45 -17.46
C GLU A 213 0.56 -21.27 -16.49
N MET A 214 1.77 -20.80 -16.19
CA MET A 214 2.01 -19.64 -15.33
C MET A 214 3.12 -18.78 -15.93
N GLY A 215 3.07 -17.47 -15.72
CA GLY A 215 4.24 -16.62 -15.94
C GLY A 215 5.23 -16.76 -14.79
N LEU A 216 6.53 -16.86 -15.09
CA LEU A 216 7.61 -16.96 -14.12
C LEU A 216 8.59 -15.78 -14.24
N ILE A 217 8.86 -15.12 -13.13
CA ILE A 217 10.06 -14.30 -12.95
C ILE A 217 10.82 -14.83 -11.73
N ALA A 218 12.13 -15.00 -11.85
CA ALA A 218 12.99 -15.45 -10.78
C ALA A 218 14.19 -14.52 -10.67
N TYR A 219 14.55 -14.09 -9.46
CA TYR A 219 15.74 -13.27 -9.27
C TYR A 219 16.44 -13.49 -7.94
N ARG A 220 17.73 -13.18 -7.92
CA ARG A 220 18.52 -12.94 -6.71
C ARG A 220 18.83 -11.46 -6.60
N TYR A 221 18.63 -10.89 -5.42
CA TYR A 221 19.15 -9.57 -5.09
C TYR A 221 20.29 -9.70 -4.08
N ILE A 222 21.41 -9.02 -4.35
CA ILE A 222 22.62 -9.00 -3.53
C ILE A 222 22.77 -7.60 -2.94
N ALA A 223 22.32 -7.41 -1.70
CA ALA A 223 22.15 -6.08 -1.12
C ALA A 223 23.47 -5.30 -1.08
N ARG A 224 24.57 -5.92 -0.62
CA ARG A 224 25.87 -5.22 -0.51
C ARG A 224 26.43 -4.71 -1.86
N LYS A 225 25.98 -5.26 -2.99
CA LYS A 225 26.39 -4.86 -4.34
C LYS A 225 25.32 -4.06 -5.08
N ARG A 226 24.10 -3.99 -4.54
CA ARG A 226 22.87 -3.57 -5.25
C ARG A 226 22.75 -4.22 -6.63
N GLU A 227 23.11 -5.49 -6.69
CA GLU A 227 23.09 -6.30 -7.90
C GLU A 227 21.83 -7.14 -7.92
N MET A 228 21.17 -7.19 -9.08
CA MET A 228 20.03 -8.06 -9.30
C MET A 228 20.29 -8.96 -10.50
N GLN A 229 20.19 -10.26 -10.28
CA GLN A 229 20.33 -11.31 -11.28
C GLN A 229 18.94 -11.88 -11.55
N ILE A 230 18.44 -11.82 -12.78
CA ILE A 230 17.03 -12.08 -13.11
C ILE A 230 16.89 -13.09 -14.25
N TYR A 231 15.77 -13.79 -14.25
CA TYR A 231 15.24 -14.56 -15.36
C TYR A 231 13.72 -14.34 -15.47
N PRO A 232 13.14 -14.14 -16.68
CA PRO A 232 13.84 -13.97 -17.96
C PRO A 232 14.60 -12.64 -18.01
N ALA A 233 15.26 -12.36 -19.15
CA ALA A 233 15.97 -11.11 -19.36
C ALA A 233 15.00 -9.93 -19.51
N ILE A 234 14.66 -9.28 -18.40
CA ILE A 234 13.75 -8.13 -18.38
C ILE A 234 14.58 -6.82 -18.34
N PRO A 235 14.45 -5.93 -19.35
CA PRO A 235 15.13 -4.64 -19.35
C PRO A 235 14.74 -3.75 -18.15
N ALA A 236 15.73 -3.03 -17.61
CA ALA A 236 15.52 -2.08 -16.50
C ALA A 236 14.82 -0.77 -16.93
N ASP A 237 14.65 -0.54 -18.23
CA ASP A 237 14.05 0.67 -18.80
C ASP A 237 12.52 0.74 -18.69
N TRP A 238 11.89 -0.26 -18.06
CA TRP A 238 10.50 -0.21 -17.59
C TRP A 238 10.34 0.40 -16.20
N GLY A 239 11.46 0.76 -15.56
CA GLY A 239 11.50 1.45 -14.26
C GLY A 239 12.03 0.62 -13.13
N PHE A 240 12.00 1.20 -11.93
CA PHE A 240 12.45 0.50 -10.73
C PHE A 240 11.74 -0.85 -10.55
N TRP A 241 10.43 -0.90 -10.78
CA TRP A 241 9.62 -2.11 -10.64
C TRP A 241 9.65 -3.07 -11.83
N SER A 242 10.53 -2.85 -12.80
CA SER A 242 10.64 -3.67 -14.01
C SER A 242 10.89 -5.16 -13.72
N PHE A 243 11.61 -5.46 -12.64
CA PHE A 243 11.87 -6.83 -12.20
C PHE A 243 10.63 -7.59 -11.70
N ALA A 244 9.50 -6.90 -11.49
CA ALA A 244 8.27 -7.48 -10.94
C ALA A 244 7.08 -7.30 -11.90
N LYS A 245 7.29 -7.40 -13.21
CA LYS A 245 6.25 -7.16 -14.24
C LYS A 245 5.70 -8.49 -14.77
N PRO A 246 4.54 -8.98 -14.30
CA PRO A 246 3.92 -10.22 -14.77
C PRO A 246 3.93 -10.38 -16.30
N SER A 247 3.69 -9.30 -17.07
CA SER A 247 3.62 -9.35 -18.53
C SER A 247 4.95 -9.70 -19.22
N GLN A 248 6.06 -9.68 -18.49
CA GLN A 248 7.41 -9.99 -18.98
C GLN A 248 7.90 -11.35 -18.48
N GLY A 249 7.06 -12.09 -17.74
CA GLY A 249 7.37 -13.42 -17.25
C GLY A 249 7.60 -14.44 -18.37
N GLN A 250 8.39 -15.45 -18.08
CA GLN A 250 8.52 -16.62 -18.95
C GLN A 250 7.34 -17.56 -18.70
N THR A 251 6.59 -17.92 -19.73
CA THR A 251 5.54 -18.94 -19.59
C THR A 251 6.17 -20.30 -19.27
N ILE A 252 5.75 -20.89 -18.15
CA ILE A 252 6.13 -22.23 -17.70
C ILE A 252 4.91 -23.13 -17.63
N SER A 253 5.08 -24.42 -17.87
CA SER A 253 3.97 -25.39 -17.84
C SER A 253 4.19 -26.56 -16.88
N PHE A 254 3.07 -27.04 -16.33
CA PHE A 254 2.98 -28.21 -15.48
C PHE A 254 1.93 -29.18 -16.03
N GLU A 255 2.23 -30.47 -16.01
CA GLU A 255 1.38 -31.51 -16.59
C GLU A 255 0.74 -32.39 -15.51
N GLY A 256 -0.52 -32.78 -15.73
CA GLY A 256 -1.20 -33.76 -14.88
C GLY A 256 -1.53 -33.27 -13.48
N LEU A 257 -1.58 -31.96 -13.26
CA LEU A 257 -2.03 -31.36 -12.01
C LEU A 257 -3.55 -31.48 -11.87
N GLN A 258 -4.00 -31.97 -10.72
CA GLN A 258 -5.41 -31.91 -10.35
C GLN A 258 -5.65 -30.70 -9.45
N ASN A 259 -6.62 -29.86 -9.80
CA ASN A 259 -7.00 -28.73 -8.97
C ASN A 259 -7.68 -29.22 -7.68
N LYS A 260 -6.90 -29.36 -6.60
CA LYS A 260 -7.43 -29.60 -5.25
C LYS A 260 -7.83 -28.25 -4.65
N ARG A 261 -9.10 -28.13 -4.29
CA ARG A 261 -9.71 -26.92 -3.72
C ARG A 261 -10.04 -27.16 -2.24
N PRO A 262 -9.04 -27.15 -1.35
CA PRO A 262 -9.28 -27.43 0.06
C PRO A 262 -10.14 -26.33 0.70
N TYR A 263 -10.73 -26.65 1.84
CA TYR A 263 -11.27 -25.64 2.74
C TYR A 263 -10.19 -25.25 3.75
N PHE A 264 -9.83 -23.97 3.79
CA PHE A 264 -9.02 -23.42 4.87
C PHE A 264 -9.95 -22.93 5.96
N VAL A 265 -9.98 -23.62 7.09
CA VAL A 265 -10.88 -23.34 8.21
C VAL A 265 -10.03 -22.87 9.38
N SER A 266 -10.17 -21.60 9.75
CA SER A 266 -9.35 -20.93 10.76
C SER A 266 -10.23 -20.48 11.94
N PRO A 267 -10.60 -21.37 12.87
CA PRO A 267 -11.14 -20.93 14.14
C PRO A 267 -10.09 -20.15 14.92
N TYR A 268 -10.57 -19.20 15.71
CA TYR A 268 -9.74 -18.53 16.70
C TYR A 268 -10.48 -18.32 18.01
N VAL A 269 -9.69 -18.18 19.06
CA VAL A 269 -10.15 -17.75 20.38
C VAL A 269 -9.33 -16.55 20.80
N LEU A 270 -10.01 -15.55 21.34
CA LEU A 270 -9.44 -14.34 21.90
C LEU A 270 -9.95 -14.15 23.31
N GLY A 271 -9.04 -13.84 24.22
CA GLY A 271 -9.36 -13.43 25.59
C GLY A 271 -8.64 -12.13 25.92
N GLY A 272 -9.37 -11.16 26.48
CA GLY A 272 -8.86 -9.85 26.84
C GLY A 272 -9.25 -9.47 28.26
N ILE A 273 -8.35 -8.82 28.98
CA ILE A 273 -8.69 -8.09 30.21
C ILE A 273 -8.16 -6.67 30.10
N GLY A 274 -8.95 -5.71 30.55
CA GLY A 274 -8.58 -4.32 30.41
C GLY A 274 -9.41 -3.37 31.23
N HIS A 275 -9.21 -2.10 30.94
CA HIS A 275 -10.10 -1.03 31.31
C HIS A 275 -9.91 0.14 30.36
N HIS A 276 -10.97 0.91 30.20
CA HIS A 276 -10.93 2.25 29.63
C HIS A 276 -11.68 3.20 30.57
N TYR A 277 -11.63 4.48 30.24
CA TYR A 277 -12.37 5.52 30.91
C TYR A 277 -13.35 6.16 29.93
N GLU A 278 -14.60 6.32 30.36
CA GLU A 278 -15.61 7.10 29.63
C GLU A 278 -15.87 8.39 30.39
N GLU A 279 -15.98 9.49 29.64
CA GLU A 279 -16.37 10.79 30.14
C GLU A 279 -17.89 10.78 30.38
N ASP A 280 -18.32 11.04 31.62
CA ASP A 280 -19.72 11.17 31.99
C ASP A 280 -20.12 12.65 31.98
N ASP A 281 -21.41 12.98 31.88
CA ASP A 281 -22.03 14.33 31.88
C ASP A 281 -21.67 15.18 33.13
N THR A 282 -20.82 14.68 34.02
CA THR A 282 -20.41 15.28 35.29
C THR A 282 -18.91 15.61 35.38
N ASP A 283 -18.15 15.56 34.26
CA ASP A 283 -16.69 15.80 34.18
C ASP A 283 -15.85 14.88 35.09
N VAL A 284 -16.35 13.66 35.38
CA VAL A 284 -15.65 12.65 36.16
C VAL A 284 -15.54 11.36 35.35
N ASP A 285 -14.34 11.10 34.84
CA ASP A 285 -14.03 9.88 34.10
C ASP A 285 -14.31 8.62 34.93
N GLN A 286 -15.22 7.77 34.44
CA GLN A 286 -15.54 6.51 35.08
C GLN A 286 -14.69 5.38 34.52
N ARG A 287 -14.03 4.63 35.41
CA ARG A 287 -13.26 3.46 35.01
C ARG A 287 -14.18 2.28 34.69
N ILE A 288 -14.23 1.88 33.43
CA ILE A 288 -14.95 0.69 32.96
C ILE A 288 -13.98 -0.48 32.86
N LYS A 289 -14.38 -1.66 33.33
CA LYS A 289 -13.55 -2.86 33.23
C LYS A 289 -13.94 -3.65 31.99
N ASP A 290 -12.94 -3.94 31.17
CA ASP A 290 -13.13 -4.70 29.95
C ASP A 290 -12.77 -6.16 30.20
N GLN A 291 -13.70 -7.05 29.83
CA GLN A 291 -13.48 -8.49 29.83
C GLN A 291 -14.01 -9.05 28.54
N ASP A 292 -13.09 -9.38 27.64
CA ASP A 292 -13.42 -9.88 26.33
C ASP A 292 -13.17 -11.37 26.26
N PHE A 293 -14.16 -12.10 25.77
CA PHE A 293 -13.98 -13.47 25.33
C PHE A 293 -14.70 -13.65 24.00
N GLU A 294 -13.93 -13.86 22.94
CA GLU A 294 -14.45 -13.99 21.59
C GLU A 294 -13.99 -15.31 20.97
N VAL A 295 -14.91 -15.95 20.27
CA VAL A 295 -14.63 -17.08 19.39
C VAL A 295 -15.12 -16.72 18.01
N GLY A 296 -14.26 -16.84 17.00
CA GLY A 296 -14.64 -16.59 15.62
C GLY A 296 -14.13 -17.68 14.70
N LEU A 297 -14.60 -17.61 13.45
CA LEU A 297 -14.31 -18.60 12.43
C LEU A 297 -14.17 -17.92 11.08
N ASP A 298 -13.02 -18.10 10.46
CA ASP A 298 -12.80 -17.75 9.07
C ASP A 298 -12.74 -19.01 8.21
N VAL A 299 -13.39 -18.98 7.05
CA VAL A 299 -13.36 -20.07 6.06
C VAL A 299 -13.02 -19.51 4.70
N GLN A 300 -11.98 -20.05 4.07
CA GLN A 300 -11.61 -19.70 2.70
C GLN A 300 -11.77 -20.92 1.79
N HIS A 301 -12.40 -20.72 0.63
CA HIS A 301 -12.62 -21.77 -0.35
C HIS A 301 -12.61 -21.24 -1.78
N ALA A 302 -11.98 -22.01 -2.68
CA ALA A 302 -12.03 -21.76 -4.12
C ALA A 302 -13.21 -22.52 -4.74
N PHE A 303 -14.22 -21.82 -5.27
CA PHE A 303 -15.37 -22.41 -5.95
C PHE A 303 -15.10 -22.71 -7.44
N GLY A 304 -14.07 -22.09 -8.01
CA GLY A 304 -13.62 -22.27 -9.39
C GLY A 304 -12.12 -22.08 -9.51
N ASP A 305 -11.57 -22.29 -10.71
CA ASP A 305 -10.14 -22.06 -10.99
C ASP A 305 -9.74 -20.60 -10.75
N ASN A 306 -10.68 -19.66 -10.89
CA ASN A 306 -10.45 -18.24 -10.67
C ASN A 306 -11.59 -17.59 -9.88
N LEU A 307 -12.29 -18.31 -9.00
CA LEU A 307 -13.33 -17.73 -8.15
C LEU A 307 -13.17 -18.22 -6.72
N ASN A 308 -12.96 -17.28 -5.80
CA ASN A 308 -12.70 -17.55 -4.40
C ASN A 308 -13.75 -16.89 -3.53
N ALA A 309 -13.99 -17.49 -2.36
CA ALA A 309 -14.84 -16.94 -1.34
C ALA A 309 -14.17 -17.03 0.03
N ASP A 310 -14.29 -15.96 0.78
CA ASP A 310 -13.96 -15.87 2.19
C ASP A 310 -15.26 -15.67 2.96
N PHE A 311 -15.47 -16.48 3.98
CA PHE A 311 -16.57 -16.36 4.92
C PHE A 311 -15.97 -16.07 6.27
N THR A 312 -16.60 -15.18 7.00
CA THR A 312 -16.21 -14.91 8.38
C THR A 312 -17.42 -14.88 9.29
N PHE A 313 -17.25 -15.38 10.50
CA PHE A 313 -18.23 -15.37 11.56
C PHE A 313 -17.59 -14.84 12.84
N ASN A 314 -18.24 -13.84 13.44
CA ASN A 314 -17.77 -13.11 14.61
C ASN A 314 -16.35 -12.54 14.44
N THR A 315 -16.00 -12.07 13.23
CA THR A 315 -14.63 -11.63 12.88
C THR A 315 -14.07 -10.62 13.87
N ASP A 316 -12.80 -10.79 14.19
CA ASP A 316 -12.06 -9.86 15.01
C ASP A 316 -11.42 -8.81 14.10
N PHE A 317 -12.06 -7.65 14.06
CA PHE A 317 -11.54 -6.46 13.38
C PHE A 317 -10.68 -5.58 14.29
N ALA A 318 -10.48 -5.96 15.56
CA ALA A 318 -9.46 -5.33 16.37
C ALA A 318 -8.11 -5.68 15.75
N GLN A 319 -7.38 -4.64 15.34
CA GLN A 319 -6.00 -4.83 14.97
C GLN A 319 -5.24 -5.20 16.24
N VAL A 320 -4.51 -6.30 16.19
CA VAL A 320 -3.51 -6.63 17.21
C VAL A 320 -2.37 -5.59 17.20
N GLU A 321 -2.28 -4.80 16.13
CA GLU A 321 -1.36 -3.68 15.96
C GLU A 321 -2.10 -2.37 16.25
N ALA A 322 -1.57 -1.55 17.16
CA ALA A 322 -2.06 -0.18 17.31
C ALA A 322 -1.76 0.62 16.03
N ASP A 323 -2.73 1.40 15.56
CA ASP A 323 -2.45 2.41 14.55
C ASP A 323 -1.53 3.48 15.16
N ASN A 324 -0.67 4.03 14.33
CA ASN A 324 0.23 5.10 14.72
C ASN A 324 -0.57 6.39 14.95
N GLN A 325 -0.34 7.07 16.07
CA GLN A 325 -0.83 8.46 16.21
C GLN A 325 0.00 9.36 15.28
N VAL A 326 -0.68 10.23 14.53
CA VAL A 326 -0.08 11.13 13.54
C VAL A 326 -0.62 12.52 13.77
N VAL A 327 0.28 13.50 13.87
CA VAL A 327 -0.11 14.91 13.99
C VAL A 327 -0.69 15.39 12.67
N ASN A 328 -1.93 15.87 12.71
CA ASN A 328 -2.62 16.36 11.54
C ASN A 328 -2.50 17.89 11.45
N LEU A 329 -1.53 18.40 10.68
CA LEU A 329 -1.38 19.84 10.41
C LEU A 329 -2.29 20.33 9.27
N SER A 330 -3.41 19.65 9.05
CA SER A 330 -4.36 19.96 7.99
C SER A 330 -5.79 19.90 8.52
N ARG A 331 -6.68 20.64 7.88
CA ARG A 331 -8.13 20.60 8.17
C ARG A 331 -8.85 19.33 7.67
N PHE A 332 -8.13 18.34 7.12
CA PHE A 332 -8.72 17.17 6.48
C PHE A 332 -8.43 15.90 7.27
N SER A 333 -9.36 14.94 7.27
CA SER A 333 -9.18 13.65 7.94
C SER A 333 -8.03 12.83 7.33
N LEU A 334 -7.32 12.11 8.20
CA LEU A 334 -6.24 11.21 7.81
C LEU A 334 -6.77 9.93 7.16
N PHE A 335 -5.98 9.38 6.23
CA PHE A 335 -6.26 8.10 5.59
C PHE A 335 -5.36 7.04 6.18
N PHE A 336 -5.90 5.87 6.53
CA PHE A 336 -5.12 4.78 7.08
C PHE A 336 -5.23 3.52 6.20
N PRO A 337 -4.11 2.79 5.97
CA PRO A 337 -4.14 1.59 5.14
C PRO A 337 -4.88 0.43 5.82
N GLU A 338 -5.56 -0.41 5.04
CA GLU A 338 -6.19 -1.63 5.56
C GLU A 338 -5.15 -2.67 5.98
N LYS A 339 -5.38 -3.38 7.10
CA LYS A 339 -4.50 -4.42 7.64
C LYS A 339 -5.21 -5.74 7.98
N ARG A 340 -6.55 -5.76 7.98
CA ARG A 340 -7.33 -6.95 8.34
C ARG A 340 -7.32 -7.95 7.19
N LYS A 341 -6.87 -9.18 7.47
CA LYS A 341 -6.69 -10.26 6.48
C LYS A 341 -7.90 -10.47 5.56
N PHE A 342 -9.11 -10.37 6.11
CA PHE A 342 -10.37 -10.50 5.37
C PHE A 342 -10.52 -9.51 4.21
N PHE A 343 -9.92 -8.31 4.27
CA PHE A 343 -10.02 -7.30 3.20
C PHE A 343 -8.80 -7.28 2.27
N LEU A 344 -7.66 -7.85 2.70
CA LEU A 344 -6.38 -7.71 2.00
C LEU A 344 -6.27 -8.56 0.73
N GLU A 345 -6.81 -9.78 0.75
CA GLU A 345 -6.62 -10.69 -0.38
C GLU A 345 -7.39 -10.21 -1.63
N ARG A 346 -6.67 -10.02 -2.75
CA ARG A 346 -7.18 -9.39 -3.99
C ARG A 346 -7.96 -8.09 -3.75
N ALA A 347 -7.57 -7.29 -2.74
CA ALA A 347 -8.20 -6.00 -2.43
C ALA A 347 -8.32 -5.07 -3.65
N SER A 348 -7.35 -5.17 -4.58
CA SER A 348 -7.27 -4.40 -5.81
C SER A 348 -8.47 -4.53 -6.74
N ILE A 349 -9.24 -5.62 -6.63
CA ILE A 349 -10.47 -5.73 -7.40
C ILE A 349 -11.45 -4.63 -7.00
N PHE A 350 -11.58 -4.38 -5.69
CA PHE A 350 -12.46 -3.37 -5.10
C PHE A 350 -11.87 -1.96 -5.14
N GLU A 351 -10.79 -1.72 -5.88
CA GLU A 351 -10.28 -0.37 -6.07
C GLU A 351 -11.11 0.41 -7.10
N PHE A 352 -11.55 1.59 -6.65
CA PHE A 352 -12.11 2.66 -7.46
C PHE A 352 -11.53 3.96 -6.89
N ARG A 353 -10.29 4.24 -7.27
CA ARG A 353 -9.49 5.36 -6.74
C ARG A 353 -9.53 6.56 -7.66
N ASN A 354 -9.84 7.73 -7.11
CA ASN A 354 -9.83 9.02 -7.80
C ASN A 354 -8.48 9.72 -7.60
N ASP A 355 -8.48 11.01 -7.24
CA ASP A 355 -7.28 11.74 -6.86
C ASP A 355 -6.83 11.41 -5.43
N GLY A 356 -5.51 11.24 -5.24
CA GLY A 356 -4.91 10.94 -3.94
C GLY A 356 -5.45 9.65 -3.30
N ASN A 357 -6.04 9.80 -2.11
CA ASN A 357 -6.65 8.70 -1.33
C ASN A 357 -8.18 8.67 -1.43
N ASN A 358 -8.79 9.53 -2.27
CA ASN A 358 -10.23 9.57 -2.44
C ASN A 358 -10.68 8.33 -3.22
N GLN A 359 -11.63 7.58 -2.66
CA GLN A 359 -12.09 6.33 -3.24
C GLN A 359 -13.53 6.01 -2.85
N MET A 360 -14.20 5.27 -3.72
CA MET A 360 -15.62 4.94 -3.56
C MET A 360 -15.88 3.81 -2.56
N PHE A 361 -14.86 2.98 -2.31
CA PHE A 361 -14.87 1.94 -1.29
C PHE A 361 -13.59 2.01 -0.44
N TYR A 362 -13.77 2.10 0.87
CA TYR A 362 -12.72 2.12 1.89
C TYR A 362 -13.14 1.21 3.03
N SER A 363 -12.53 0.03 3.10
CA SER A 363 -12.95 -1.04 4.01
C SER A 363 -12.89 -0.67 5.49
N ARG A 364 -12.07 0.32 5.89
CA ARG A 364 -12.04 0.84 7.27
C ARG A 364 -13.33 1.54 7.71
N GLN A 365 -14.27 1.80 6.79
CA GLN A 365 -15.64 2.20 7.15
C GLN A 365 -16.51 1.05 7.70
N ILE A 366 -16.02 -0.19 7.65
CA ILE A 366 -16.76 -1.37 8.12
C ILE A 366 -16.27 -1.78 9.50
N GLY A 367 -17.18 -1.81 10.47
CA GLY A 367 -16.91 -2.25 11.85
C GLY A 367 -16.23 -1.19 12.72
N ILE A 368 -16.25 0.07 12.28
CA ILE A 368 -15.79 1.23 13.04
C ILE A 368 -16.85 2.33 12.86
N ASN A 369 -17.29 2.96 13.94
CA ASN A 369 -18.17 4.14 13.89
C ASN A 369 -17.71 5.14 14.95
N ASP A 370 -17.48 6.40 14.56
CA ASP A 370 -16.95 7.46 15.45
C ASP A 370 -15.70 7.08 16.26
N GLY A 371 -14.84 6.24 15.68
CA GLY A 371 -13.64 5.71 16.34
C GLY A 371 -13.88 4.49 17.22
N GLU A 372 -15.14 4.18 17.53
CA GLU A 372 -15.53 3.00 18.29
C GLU A 372 -15.62 1.74 17.44
N ARG A 373 -15.28 0.60 18.05
CA ARG A 373 -15.33 -0.72 17.42
C ARG A 373 -16.75 -1.25 17.42
N ILE A 374 -17.31 -1.49 16.24
CA ILE A 374 -18.60 -2.17 16.11
C ILE A 374 -18.37 -3.64 15.70
N PRO A 375 -18.67 -4.63 16.57
CA PRO A 375 -18.49 -6.03 16.25
C PRO A 375 -19.30 -6.46 15.04
N ILE A 376 -18.80 -7.47 14.31
CA ILE A 376 -19.44 -7.99 13.10
C ILE A 376 -20.01 -9.37 13.36
N TRP A 377 -21.28 -9.61 13.01
CA TRP A 377 -21.88 -10.94 13.08
C TRP A 377 -21.18 -11.91 12.12
N GLY A 378 -20.98 -11.45 10.90
CA GLY A 378 -20.27 -12.19 9.87
C GLY A 378 -20.29 -11.46 8.55
N GLY A 379 -19.60 -12.07 7.58
CA GLY A 379 -19.49 -11.52 6.24
C GLY A 379 -19.09 -12.56 5.23
N VAL A 380 -19.39 -12.26 3.98
CA VAL A 380 -18.92 -13.00 2.82
C VAL A 380 -18.22 -12.04 1.89
N ARG A 381 -17.10 -12.50 1.33
CA ARG A 381 -16.42 -11.84 0.23
C ARG A 381 -16.17 -12.87 -0.84
N MET A 382 -16.48 -12.53 -2.09
CA MET A 382 -16.13 -13.37 -3.23
C MET A 382 -15.36 -12.53 -4.24
N VAL A 383 -14.22 -13.05 -4.68
CA VAL A 383 -13.34 -12.36 -5.63
C VAL A 383 -12.81 -13.35 -6.65
N GLY A 384 -12.79 -12.92 -7.91
CA GLY A 384 -12.38 -13.81 -8.97
C GLY A 384 -12.52 -13.23 -10.36
N ARG A 385 -12.20 -14.04 -11.36
CA ARG A 385 -12.51 -13.81 -12.76
C ARG A 385 -13.48 -14.86 -13.26
N PHE A 386 -14.58 -14.40 -13.84
CA PHE A 386 -15.52 -15.21 -14.58
C PHE A 386 -15.43 -14.85 -16.06
N ASN A 387 -14.93 -15.78 -16.89
CA ASN A 387 -14.56 -15.53 -18.29
C ASN A 387 -13.56 -14.37 -18.43
N LYS A 388 -13.96 -13.26 -19.04
CA LYS A 388 -13.15 -12.04 -19.24
C LYS A 388 -13.49 -10.93 -18.23
N TRP A 389 -14.28 -11.24 -17.21
CA TRP A 389 -14.73 -10.28 -16.21
C TRP A 389 -14.12 -10.59 -14.87
N ASP A 390 -13.43 -9.62 -14.28
CA ASP A 390 -13.12 -9.64 -12.86
C ASP A 390 -14.35 -9.24 -12.07
N VAL A 391 -14.70 -10.03 -11.07
CA VAL A 391 -15.89 -9.88 -10.23
C VAL A 391 -15.48 -9.84 -8.76
N GLY A 392 -15.91 -8.80 -8.06
CA GLY A 392 -15.79 -8.67 -6.61
C GLY A 392 -17.18 -8.51 -5.98
N LEU A 393 -17.45 -9.26 -4.93
CA LEU A 393 -18.66 -9.22 -4.13
C LEU A 393 -18.25 -9.15 -2.66
N LEU A 394 -18.89 -8.30 -1.88
CA LEU A 394 -18.71 -8.25 -0.44
C LEU A 394 -20.06 -7.96 0.21
N ASN A 395 -20.41 -8.70 1.26
CA ASN A 395 -21.53 -8.38 2.11
C ASN A 395 -21.18 -8.68 3.57
N MET A 396 -21.45 -7.74 4.48
CA MET A 396 -21.16 -7.88 5.90
C MET A 396 -22.29 -7.30 6.75
N GLN A 397 -22.47 -7.85 7.95
CA GLN A 397 -23.48 -7.39 8.91
C GLN A 397 -22.83 -7.08 10.25
N SER A 398 -22.96 -5.84 10.74
CA SER A 398 -22.54 -5.46 12.09
C SER A 398 -23.57 -5.82 13.15
N ARG A 399 -23.13 -5.90 14.41
CA ARG A 399 -24.02 -5.95 15.57
C ARG A 399 -24.57 -4.56 15.88
N LYS A 400 -25.65 -4.52 16.65
CA LYS A 400 -26.06 -3.31 17.36
C LYS A 400 -25.19 -3.18 18.62
N VAL A 401 -24.65 -2.00 18.88
CA VAL A 401 -23.90 -1.67 20.11
C VAL A 401 -24.38 -0.31 20.57
N ASP A 402 -24.86 -0.24 21.81
CA ASP A 402 -25.37 0.98 22.44
C ASP A 402 -26.31 1.80 21.52
N GLU A 403 -25.91 3.00 21.14
CA GLU A 403 -26.67 3.90 20.26
C GLU A 403 -26.50 3.56 18.77
N PHE A 404 -25.50 2.79 18.40
CA PHE A 404 -25.20 2.43 17.02
C PHE A 404 -26.10 1.28 16.53
N ALA A 405 -26.96 1.59 15.56
CA ALA A 405 -27.78 0.62 14.87
C ALA A 405 -26.93 -0.45 14.16
N SER A 406 -27.49 -1.64 14.02
CA SER A 406 -26.89 -2.69 13.19
C SER A 406 -26.89 -2.28 11.72
N GLU A 407 -25.79 -2.48 11.01
CA GLU A 407 -25.60 -2.05 9.63
C GLU A 407 -25.26 -3.21 8.70
N ASN A 408 -25.79 -3.16 7.47
CA ASN A 408 -25.40 -4.00 6.36
C ASN A 408 -24.50 -3.22 5.40
N PHE A 409 -23.40 -3.84 4.99
CA PHE A 409 -22.43 -3.27 4.07
C PHE A 409 -22.32 -4.16 2.85
N GLY A 410 -22.61 -3.62 1.67
CA GLY A 410 -22.60 -4.33 0.39
C GLY A 410 -21.66 -3.66 -0.62
N VAL A 411 -20.91 -4.47 -1.37
CA VAL A 411 -20.09 -4.02 -2.49
C VAL A 411 -20.22 -5.01 -3.64
N LEU A 412 -20.45 -4.48 -4.84
CA LEU A 412 -20.38 -5.20 -6.10
C LEU A 412 -19.40 -4.49 -7.02
N ARG A 413 -18.50 -5.25 -7.64
CA ARG A 413 -17.49 -4.77 -8.55
C ARG A 413 -17.42 -5.66 -9.78
N LEU A 414 -17.35 -5.03 -10.94
CA LEU A 414 -17.09 -5.70 -12.22
C LEU A 414 -15.99 -4.93 -12.97
N ARG A 415 -14.98 -5.62 -13.51
CA ARG A 415 -13.96 -5.04 -14.40
C ARG A 415 -13.72 -5.95 -15.59
N LYS A 416 -13.29 -5.40 -16.71
CA LYS A 416 -12.95 -6.15 -17.92
C LYS A 416 -11.90 -5.42 -18.74
N ASN A 417 -10.93 -6.18 -19.24
CA ASN A 417 -9.94 -5.68 -20.18
C ASN A 417 -10.59 -5.38 -21.54
N VAL A 418 -10.29 -4.21 -22.10
CA VAL A 418 -10.88 -3.65 -23.32
C VAL A 418 -9.80 -3.06 -24.21
N PHE A 419 -9.99 -2.97 -25.53
CA PHE A 419 -9.05 -2.39 -26.51
C PHE A 419 -7.68 -3.09 -26.64
N ASN A 420 -6.91 -3.23 -25.56
CA ASN A 420 -5.61 -3.89 -25.49
C ASN A 420 -5.38 -4.48 -24.08
N PRO A 421 -4.36 -5.33 -23.87
CA PRO A 421 -4.10 -5.97 -22.57
C PRO A 421 -3.78 -5.01 -21.42
N ARG A 422 -3.47 -3.73 -21.72
CA ARG A 422 -3.09 -2.70 -20.74
C ARG A 422 -4.22 -1.72 -20.45
N SER A 423 -5.45 -2.07 -20.84
CA SER A 423 -6.61 -1.19 -20.74
C SER A 423 -7.80 -1.94 -20.17
N TYR A 424 -8.52 -1.33 -19.21
CA TYR A 424 -9.72 -1.90 -18.62
C TYR A 424 -10.81 -0.85 -18.42
N ILE A 425 -12.06 -1.32 -18.37
CA ILE A 425 -13.23 -0.58 -17.89
C ILE A 425 -13.89 -1.39 -16.79
N GLY A 426 -14.38 -0.72 -15.76
CA GLY A 426 -15.11 -1.30 -14.65
C GLY A 426 -16.33 -0.51 -14.23
N GLY A 427 -17.14 -1.14 -13.39
CA GLY A 427 -18.20 -0.52 -12.63
C GLY A 427 -18.18 -0.99 -11.18
N MET A 428 -18.61 -0.14 -10.26
CA MET A 428 -18.74 -0.44 -8.84
C MET A 428 -20.08 0.04 -8.33
N MET A 429 -20.64 -0.69 -7.37
CA MET A 429 -21.77 -0.27 -6.55
C MET A 429 -21.49 -0.60 -5.09
N THR A 430 -21.77 0.34 -4.19
CA THR A 430 -21.70 0.15 -2.74
C THR A 430 -23.07 0.45 -2.13
N SER A 431 -23.39 -0.22 -1.02
CA SER A 431 -24.59 0.00 -0.24
C SER A 431 -24.28 -0.06 1.25
N ARG A 432 -24.67 0.96 2.01
CA ARG A 432 -24.68 0.98 3.48
C ARG A 432 -26.12 1.16 3.93
N ILE A 433 -26.63 0.22 4.71
CA ILE A 433 -28.02 0.22 5.17
C ILE A 433 -28.03 -0.04 6.67
N ASP A 434 -28.58 0.87 7.46
CA ASP A 434 -28.70 0.67 8.90
C ASP A 434 -30.06 0.05 9.30
N GLY A 435 -30.14 -0.39 10.55
CA GLY A 435 -31.33 -0.99 11.14
C GLY A 435 -32.50 -0.02 11.32
N ASP A 436 -32.23 1.29 11.28
CA ASP A 436 -33.23 2.35 11.39
C ASP A 436 -33.81 2.75 10.02
N GLY A 437 -33.26 2.19 8.94
CA GLY A 437 -33.76 2.31 7.57
C GLY A 437 -33.06 3.37 6.72
N ARG A 438 -32.01 4.02 7.24
CA ARG A 438 -31.14 4.90 6.45
C ARG A 438 -30.34 4.08 5.44
N ARG A 439 -30.18 4.62 4.24
CA ARG A 439 -29.52 3.94 3.12
C ARG A 439 -28.67 4.92 2.35
N ASN A 440 -27.40 4.57 2.21
CA ASN A 440 -26.48 5.24 1.31
C ASN A 440 -26.07 4.27 0.20
N PHE A 441 -26.26 4.68 -1.05
CA PHE A 441 -25.80 3.98 -2.23
C PHE A 441 -24.78 4.84 -2.96
N ALA A 442 -23.69 4.23 -3.40
CA ALA A 442 -22.84 4.84 -4.42
C ALA A 442 -22.73 3.88 -5.61
N TYR A 443 -22.73 4.42 -6.83
CA TYR A 443 -22.46 3.66 -8.04
C TYR A 443 -21.56 4.46 -9.00
N GLY A 444 -20.73 3.78 -9.78
CA GLY A 444 -19.81 4.45 -10.69
C GLY A 444 -19.22 3.54 -11.75
N ILE A 445 -18.62 4.17 -12.76
CA ILE A 445 -17.82 3.54 -13.81
C ILE A 445 -16.41 4.11 -13.79
N ASP A 446 -15.41 3.27 -14.02
CA ASP A 446 -14.01 3.67 -14.09
C ASP A 446 -13.27 2.94 -15.21
N GLY A 447 -12.08 3.41 -15.53
CA GLY A 447 -11.22 2.73 -16.48
C GLY A 447 -9.87 3.40 -16.64
N ILE A 448 -8.89 2.58 -17.00
CA ILE A 448 -7.57 3.03 -17.45
C ILE A 448 -7.42 2.54 -18.89
N ILE A 449 -7.15 3.46 -19.80
CA ILE A 449 -7.01 3.19 -21.23
C ILE A 449 -5.58 3.53 -21.64
N ASN A 450 -4.79 2.53 -22.03
CA ASN A 450 -3.55 2.74 -22.76
C ASN A 450 -3.86 3.25 -24.16
N VAL A 451 -3.59 4.53 -24.40
CA VAL A 451 -3.94 5.22 -25.65
C VAL A 451 -2.89 4.91 -26.72
N PHE A 452 -1.61 5.08 -26.39
CA PHE A 452 -0.46 4.72 -27.23
C PHE A 452 0.80 4.62 -26.38
N GLY A 453 1.77 3.78 -26.76
CA GLY A 453 3.07 3.71 -26.10
C GLY A 453 2.96 3.57 -24.57
N GLN A 454 3.44 4.59 -23.86
CA GLN A 454 3.45 4.72 -22.40
C GLN A 454 2.39 5.71 -21.88
N ASP A 455 1.46 6.13 -22.74
CA ASP A 455 0.43 7.12 -22.44
C ASP A 455 -0.88 6.44 -22.03
N TYR A 456 -1.39 6.84 -20.86
CA TYR A 456 -2.57 6.27 -20.24
C TYR A 456 -3.57 7.37 -19.90
N LEU A 457 -4.85 7.09 -20.16
CA LEU A 457 -5.99 7.91 -19.79
C LEU A 457 -6.82 7.17 -18.73
N GLN A 458 -6.90 7.72 -17.53
CA GLN A 458 -7.83 7.29 -16.49
C GLN A 458 -9.11 8.13 -16.56
N ILE A 459 -10.26 7.46 -16.43
CA ILE A 459 -11.58 8.07 -16.39
C ILE A 459 -12.36 7.41 -15.27
N ASN A 460 -12.84 8.19 -14.31
CA ASN A 460 -13.76 7.72 -13.28
C ASN A 460 -14.97 8.66 -13.21
N LEU A 461 -16.16 8.08 -13.10
CA LEU A 461 -17.41 8.78 -12.90
C LEU A 461 -18.21 8.03 -11.84
N ALA A 462 -18.61 8.71 -10.76
CA ALA A 462 -19.43 8.12 -9.71
C ALA A 462 -20.55 9.05 -9.28
N GLN A 463 -21.58 8.48 -8.67
CA GLN A 463 -22.69 9.19 -8.05
C GLN A 463 -23.08 8.54 -6.73
N THR A 464 -23.68 9.33 -5.84
CA THR A 464 -24.24 8.87 -4.57
C THR A 464 -25.73 9.18 -4.46
N GLN A 465 -26.41 8.40 -3.64
CA GLN A 465 -27.79 8.61 -3.26
C GLN A 465 -27.96 8.23 -1.80
N ASP A 466 -28.47 9.16 -1.01
CA ASP A 466 -28.83 8.96 0.37
C ASP A 466 -30.35 9.02 0.57
N THR A 467 -30.85 8.33 1.59
CA THR A 467 -32.23 8.47 2.07
C THR A 467 -32.52 9.82 2.70
N GLU A 468 -31.50 10.47 3.28
CA GLU A 468 -31.63 11.79 3.90
C GLU A 468 -31.53 12.93 2.87
N ASP A 469 -31.26 12.60 1.61
CA ASP A 469 -31.17 13.57 0.54
C ASP A 469 -32.44 14.42 0.41
N GLU A 470 -32.28 15.75 0.46
CA GLU A 470 -33.37 16.67 0.21
C GLU A 470 -33.97 16.51 -1.19
N SER A 471 -35.28 16.80 -1.31
CA SER A 471 -35.95 16.80 -2.60
C SER A 471 -35.39 17.91 -3.51
N GLY A 472 -34.90 17.56 -4.70
CA GLY A 472 -34.51 18.53 -5.73
C GLY A 472 -33.01 18.73 -5.95
N ILE A 473 -32.14 17.99 -5.23
CA ILE A 473 -30.70 17.98 -5.50
C ILE A 473 -30.43 17.54 -6.94
N LYS A 474 -29.54 18.24 -7.65
CA LYS A 474 -29.23 17.93 -9.05
C LYS A 474 -28.28 16.75 -9.13
N ALA A 475 -28.37 15.98 -10.21
CA ALA A 475 -27.48 14.83 -10.43
C ALA A 475 -25.99 15.18 -10.45
N ILE A 476 -25.62 16.43 -10.78
CA ILE A 476 -24.22 16.89 -10.76
C ILE A 476 -23.71 17.11 -9.32
N ASP A 477 -24.59 17.56 -8.42
CA ASP A 477 -24.24 17.86 -7.02
C ASP A 477 -23.94 16.57 -6.24
N ARG A 478 -24.49 15.43 -6.68
CA ARG A 478 -24.19 14.10 -6.14
C ARG A 478 -23.16 13.32 -6.95
N SER A 479 -22.38 14.00 -7.81
CA SER A 479 -21.47 13.32 -8.73
C SER A 479 -20.00 13.61 -8.47
N ARG A 480 -19.16 12.70 -8.95
CA ARG A 480 -17.71 12.75 -8.90
C ARG A 480 -17.17 12.42 -10.28
N LEU A 481 -16.33 13.29 -10.85
CA LEU A 481 -15.61 13.05 -12.10
C LEU A 481 -14.12 13.17 -11.86
N TYR A 482 -13.36 12.18 -12.32
CA TYR A 482 -11.91 12.23 -12.34
C TYR A 482 -11.36 11.81 -13.69
N LEU A 483 -10.49 12.64 -14.25
CA LEU A 483 -9.79 12.40 -15.50
C LEU A 483 -8.30 12.56 -15.22
N MET A 484 -7.47 11.64 -15.70
CA MET A 484 -6.01 11.79 -15.64
C MET A 484 -5.40 11.30 -16.94
N TRP A 485 -4.52 12.10 -17.54
CA TRP A 485 -3.63 11.65 -18.60
C TRP A 485 -2.20 11.67 -18.09
N GLU A 486 -1.55 10.51 -18.10
CA GLU A 486 -0.14 10.39 -17.74
C GLU A 486 0.69 9.64 -18.78
N LYS A 487 1.96 10.02 -18.87
CA LYS A 487 2.99 9.27 -19.57
C LYS A 487 3.90 8.58 -18.55
N ARG A 488 3.82 7.25 -18.49
CA ARG A 488 4.62 6.40 -17.60
C ARG A 488 5.98 6.11 -18.22
N THR A 489 6.91 7.05 -18.07
CA THR A 489 8.32 6.86 -18.45
C THR A 489 9.22 6.82 -17.23
N VAL A 490 10.38 6.18 -17.37
CA VAL A 490 11.39 6.09 -16.31
C VAL A 490 12.67 6.82 -16.67
N ASN A 491 12.85 7.18 -17.94
CA ASN A 491 13.92 8.03 -18.43
C ASN A 491 13.35 9.12 -19.34
N GLY A 492 13.95 10.30 -19.32
CA GLY A 492 13.51 11.46 -20.06
C GLY A 492 12.22 12.07 -19.51
N PHE A 493 11.49 12.75 -20.40
CA PHE A 493 10.32 13.54 -20.04
C PHE A 493 9.05 12.70 -19.86
N GLY A 494 8.44 12.85 -18.68
CA GLY A 494 7.13 12.32 -18.32
C GLY A 494 6.20 13.42 -17.81
N TYR A 495 4.91 13.13 -17.80
CA TYR A 495 3.89 14.06 -17.33
C TYR A 495 2.70 13.31 -16.74
N ARG A 496 1.95 14.01 -15.88
CA ARG A 496 0.64 13.65 -15.39
C ARG A 496 -0.19 14.93 -15.35
N VAL A 497 -1.35 14.94 -15.99
CA VAL A 497 -2.31 16.04 -15.96
C VAL A 497 -3.65 15.48 -15.57
N SER A 498 -4.32 16.10 -14.61
CA SER A 498 -5.56 15.61 -14.05
C SER A 498 -6.60 16.72 -13.94
N TYR A 499 -7.86 16.31 -14.06
CA TYR A 499 -9.03 17.13 -13.76
C TYR A 499 -9.94 16.35 -12.81
N SER A 500 -10.32 17.00 -11.72
CA SER A 500 -11.13 16.42 -10.66
C SER A 500 -12.32 17.34 -10.43
N ASN A 501 -13.53 16.79 -10.34
CA ASN A 501 -14.73 17.51 -9.97
C ASN A 501 -15.52 16.69 -8.95
N VAL A 502 -15.95 17.33 -7.86
CA VAL A 502 -16.74 16.74 -6.78
C VAL A 502 -17.92 17.64 -6.50
N GLY A 503 -19.13 17.11 -6.60
CA GLY A 503 -20.34 17.81 -6.18
C GLY A 503 -20.39 18.02 -4.66
N ASP A 504 -21.28 18.88 -4.21
CA ASP A 504 -21.45 19.23 -2.79
C ASP A 504 -22.05 18.06 -1.97
N ASP A 505 -22.95 17.31 -2.60
CA ASP A 505 -23.70 16.20 -2.00
C ASP A 505 -23.11 14.81 -2.35
N TYR A 506 -21.92 14.76 -2.96
CA TYR A 506 -21.25 13.49 -3.20
C TYR A 506 -20.71 12.90 -1.89
N THR A 507 -21.43 11.93 -1.33
CA THR A 507 -21.15 11.33 -0.02
C THR A 507 -21.14 9.81 -0.11
N PRO A 508 -20.01 9.17 -0.48
CA PRO A 508 -19.93 7.72 -0.55
C PRO A 508 -19.84 7.13 0.87
N GLY A 509 -20.93 6.54 1.37
CA GLY A 509 -21.05 6.09 2.77
C GLY A 509 -20.14 4.92 3.16
N LEU A 510 -19.63 4.17 2.18
CA LEU A 510 -18.55 3.18 2.36
C LEU A 510 -17.21 3.61 1.74
N GLY A 511 -17.11 4.86 1.29
CA GLY A 511 -15.92 5.41 0.66
C GLY A 511 -15.10 6.27 1.60
N PHE A 512 -14.19 7.02 0.99
CA PHE A 512 -13.41 8.05 1.64
C PHE A 512 -13.27 9.22 0.66
N GLU A 513 -13.78 10.38 1.03
CA GLU A 513 -13.71 11.61 0.23
C GLU A 513 -13.32 12.76 1.17
N ARG A 514 -12.13 13.33 0.94
CA ARG A 514 -11.56 14.34 1.85
C ARG A 514 -12.23 15.70 1.75
N ARG A 515 -12.74 16.04 0.57
CA ARG A 515 -13.28 17.37 0.26
C ARG A 515 -14.42 17.25 -0.74
N LYS A 516 -15.42 18.12 -0.62
CA LYS A 516 -16.56 18.21 -1.53
C LYS A 516 -16.61 19.57 -2.24
N ASN A 517 -17.52 19.72 -3.19
CA ASN A 517 -17.86 21.00 -3.83
C ASN A 517 -16.70 21.72 -4.54
N PHE A 518 -15.81 20.97 -5.21
CA PHE A 518 -14.66 21.58 -5.87
C PHE A 518 -14.40 21.05 -7.29
N SER A 519 -13.72 21.87 -8.09
CA SER A 519 -13.10 21.50 -9.36
C SER A 519 -11.61 21.77 -9.28
N GLN A 520 -10.78 20.79 -9.59
CA GLN A 520 -9.34 20.91 -9.50
C GLN A 520 -8.65 20.48 -10.79
N ILE A 521 -7.62 21.23 -11.17
CA ILE A 521 -6.66 20.85 -12.19
C ILE A 521 -5.33 20.62 -11.49
N GLY A 522 -4.73 19.46 -11.71
CA GLY A 522 -3.41 19.13 -11.19
C GLY A 522 -2.48 18.73 -12.32
N ASP A 523 -1.23 19.16 -12.25
CA ASP A 523 -0.17 18.74 -13.16
C ASP A 523 1.09 18.32 -12.41
N GLN A 524 1.81 17.38 -13.00
CA GLN A 524 3.13 16.97 -12.58
C GLN A 524 3.95 16.70 -13.84
N LEU A 525 4.95 17.52 -14.08
CA LEU A 525 5.91 17.37 -15.16
C LEU A 525 7.22 16.89 -14.56
N PHE A 526 7.87 15.92 -15.18
CA PHE A 526 9.17 15.46 -14.68
C PHE A 526 10.13 15.07 -15.78
N TYR A 527 11.42 15.19 -15.49
CA TYR A 527 12.48 14.67 -16.34
C TYR A 527 13.42 13.82 -15.51
N ASN A 528 13.50 12.54 -15.86
CA ASN A 528 14.45 11.61 -15.26
C ASN A 528 15.70 11.52 -16.13
N TRP A 529 16.88 11.61 -15.54
CA TRP A 529 18.15 11.43 -16.21
C TRP A 529 18.99 10.39 -15.48
N PHE A 530 19.34 9.30 -16.16
CA PHE A 530 20.32 8.34 -15.67
C PHE A 530 21.73 8.81 -16.00
N ALA A 531 22.59 8.80 -15.00
CA ALA A 531 24.00 9.10 -15.18
C ALA A 531 24.74 7.94 -15.89
N PRO A 532 25.93 8.20 -16.49
CA PRO A 532 26.78 7.15 -17.02
C PRO A 532 27.14 6.11 -15.96
N VAL A 533 27.42 4.88 -16.39
CA VAL A 533 27.69 3.72 -15.52
C VAL A 533 28.86 3.96 -14.55
N GLU A 534 29.83 4.80 -14.93
CA GLU A 534 31.01 5.10 -14.13
C GLU A 534 30.77 6.18 -13.05
N SER A 535 29.60 6.82 -13.07
CA SER A 535 29.23 7.88 -12.12
C SER A 535 28.77 7.31 -10.77
N ARG A 536 29.14 7.99 -9.68
CA ARG A 536 28.59 7.70 -8.34
C ARG A 536 27.13 8.14 -8.19
N LEU A 537 26.72 9.19 -8.92
CA LEU A 537 25.33 9.59 -9.06
C LEU A 537 24.68 8.61 -10.04
N ARG A 538 23.51 8.05 -9.70
CA ARG A 538 22.75 7.09 -10.51
C ARG A 538 21.68 7.79 -11.33
N GLN A 539 20.88 8.63 -10.68
CA GLN A 539 19.72 9.26 -11.29
C GLN A 539 19.54 10.68 -10.76
N THR A 540 19.07 11.56 -11.63
CA THR A 540 18.55 12.88 -11.27
C THR A 540 17.14 13.01 -11.80
N THR A 541 16.22 13.44 -10.95
CA THR A 541 14.84 13.72 -11.32
C THR A 541 14.55 15.19 -11.02
N ILE A 542 14.07 15.92 -12.01
CA ILE A 542 13.52 17.27 -11.81
C ILE A 542 12.01 17.19 -11.99
N ARG A 543 11.25 17.71 -11.04
CA ARG A 543 9.77 17.73 -11.09
C ARG A 543 9.25 19.15 -10.93
N ALA A 544 8.17 19.44 -11.65
CA ALA A 544 7.34 20.60 -11.43
C ALA A 544 5.93 20.10 -11.14
N VAL A 545 5.34 20.55 -10.05
CA VAL A 545 4.02 20.12 -9.60
C VAL A 545 3.13 21.35 -9.50
N GLY A 546 1.94 21.28 -10.06
CA GLY A 546 0.95 22.34 -10.04
C GLY A 546 -0.40 21.82 -9.59
N ASN A 547 -1.12 22.61 -8.81
CA ASN A 547 -2.50 22.31 -8.44
C ASN A 547 -3.30 23.60 -8.35
N VAL A 548 -4.53 23.60 -8.85
CA VAL A 548 -5.46 24.72 -8.73
C VAL A 548 -6.86 24.17 -8.51
N SER A 549 -7.50 24.54 -7.40
CA SER A 549 -8.86 24.15 -7.05
C SER A 549 -9.80 25.36 -6.96
N PHE A 550 -11.02 25.19 -7.46
CA PHE A 550 -12.09 26.16 -7.45
C PHE A 550 -13.30 25.60 -6.74
N ASN A 551 -13.99 26.45 -5.97
CA ASN A 551 -15.30 26.12 -5.43
C ASN A 551 -16.31 25.98 -6.58
N ASN A 552 -17.07 24.90 -6.65
CA ASN A 552 -18.03 24.70 -7.75
C ASN A 552 -19.22 25.66 -7.68
N THR A 553 -19.62 26.06 -6.47
CA THR A 553 -20.77 26.94 -6.24
C THR A 553 -20.42 28.40 -6.55
N THR A 554 -19.30 28.90 -5.99
CA THR A 554 -18.91 30.31 -6.12
C THR A 554 -18.02 30.58 -7.33
N ASN A 555 -17.43 29.53 -7.94
CA ASN A 555 -16.42 29.61 -9.01
C ASN A 555 -15.17 30.42 -8.61
N LYS A 556 -14.92 30.59 -7.31
CA LYS A 556 -13.73 31.27 -6.80
C LYS A 556 -12.60 30.26 -6.62
N LEU A 557 -11.38 30.74 -6.83
CA LEU A 557 -10.17 29.99 -6.47
C LEU A 557 -10.17 29.76 -4.96
N GLU A 558 -10.02 28.50 -4.55
CA GLU A 558 -9.90 28.14 -3.13
C GLU A 558 -8.47 27.75 -2.78
N THR A 559 -7.83 26.88 -3.57
CA THR A 559 -6.45 26.48 -3.32
C THR A 559 -5.63 26.55 -4.60
N SER A 560 -4.36 26.93 -4.49
CA SER A 560 -3.40 26.75 -5.59
C SER A 560 -2.00 26.46 -5.06
N SER A 561 -1.32 25.47 -5.62
CA SER A 561 0.11 25.28 -5.39
C SER A 561 0.92 25.24 -6.68
N VAL A 562 2.18 25.65 -6.55
CA VAL A 562 3.22 25.40 -7.54
C VAL A 562 4.51 25.03 -6.82
N GLY A 563 5.06 23.89 -7.18
CA GLY A 563 6.26 23.30 -6.61
C GLY A 563 7.31 23.01 -7.68
N LEU A 564 8.58 23.16 -7.30
CA LEU A 564 9.73 22.65 -8.06
C LEU A 564 10.56 21.78 -7.14
N GLU A 565 10.86 20.57 -7.61
CA GLU A 565 11.59 19.55 -6.86
C GLU A 565 12.77 19.03 -7.69
N ALA A 566 13.87 18.73 -7.00
CA ALA A 566 15.03 18.07 -7.56
C ALA A 566 15.45 16.93 -6.64
N GLU A 567 15.58 15.73 -7.21
CA GLU A 567 15.98 14.52 -6.51
C GLU A 567 17.26 13.96 -7.13
N TRP A 568 18.17 13.51 -6.28
CA TRP A 568 19.40 12.85 -6.65
C TRP A 568 19.50 11.50 -5.95
N ASP A 569 19.66 10.43 -6.72
CA ASP A 569 19.94 9.09 -6.23
C ASP A 569 21.39 8.72 -6.50
N TRP A 570 22.10 8.22 -5.50
CA TRP A 570 23.46 7.71 -5.66
C TRP A 570 23.51 6.17 -5.73
N GLU A 571 24.61 5.66 -6.27
CA GLU A 571 24.86 4.23 -6.50
C GLU A 571 24.73 3.39 -5.23
N ARG A 572 24.95 3.93 -4.03
CA ARG A 572 24.79 3.19 -2.76
C ARG A 572 23.41 3.32 -2.12
N GLY A 573 22.50 4.08 -2.70
CA GLY A 573 21.13 4.26 -2.20
C GLY A 573 20.99 5.42 -1.22
N THR A 574 22.00 6.27 -1.12
CA THR A 574 21.80 7.64 -0.61
C THR A 574 20.86 8.37 -1.56
N ASN A 575 19.91 9.11 -1.03
CA ASN A 575 19.07 10.02 -1.80
C ASN A 575 19.04 11.41 -1.13
N LEU A 576 18.80 12.43 -1.95
CA LEU A 576 18.58 13.80 -1.53
C LEU A 576 17.47 14.36 -2.41
N GLU A 577 16.42 14.86 -1.80
CA GLU A 577 15.37 15.61 -2.47
C GLU A 577 15.33 17.03 -1.90
N ILE A 578 15.22 18.01 -2.79
CA ILE A 578 15.03 19.42 -2.41
C ILE A 578 13.85 19.96 -3.21
N GLY A 579 12.84 20.42 -2.49
CA GLY A 579 11.63 21.03 -3.03
C GLY A 579 11.44 22.45 -2.55
N VAL A 580 10.82 23.30 -3.38
CA VAL A 580 10.22 24.56 -2.94
C VAL A 580 8.81 24.61 -3.47
N GLU A 581 7.85 24.82 -2.58
CA GLU A 581 6.44 24.95 -2.89
C GLU A 581 5.92 26.31 -2.44
N ARG A 582 5.15 26.95 -3.32
CA ARG A 582 4.25 28.04 -2.95
C ARG A 582 2.83 27.51 -2.96
N PHE A 583 2.16 27.59 -1.82
CA PHE A 583 0.79 27.14 -1.61
C PHE A 583 -0.08 28.29 -1.15
N ARG A 584 -1.21 28.51 -1.81
CA ARG A 584 -2.24 29.47 -1.41
C ARG A 584 -3.50 28.71 -1.02
N ASP A 585 -4.08 29.05 0.11
CA ASP A 585 -5.36 28.50 0.58
C ASP A 585 -6.27 29.62 1.06
N VAL A 586 -7.51 29.60 0.59
CA VAL A 586 -8.62 30.41 1.08
C VAL A 586 -9.36 29.56 2.10
N VAL A 587 -9.10 29.87 3.37
CA VAL A 587 -9.72 29.25 4.54
C VAL A 587 -11.12 29.87 4.71
N PRO A 588 -12.21 29.10 4.49
CA PRO A 588 -13.56 29.65 4.51
C PRO A 588 -14.08 29.88 5.94
N GLU A 589 -13.68 29.01 6.87
CA GLU A 589 -14.09 29.00 8.28
C GLU A 589 -12.85 28.71 9.13
N GLU A 590 -12.84 29.23 10.36
CA GLU A 590 -11.73 28.99 11.27
C GLU A 590 -11.58 27.50 11.61
N PHE A 591 -10.35 27.06 11.85
CA PHE A 591 -10.08 25.70 12.34
C PHE A 591 -8.97 25.72 13.39
N ASP A 592 -9.07 24.84 14.37
CA ASP A 592 -8.13 24.77 15.47
C ASP A 592 -6.88 23.95 15.08
N LEU A 593 -5.72 24.51 15.39
CA LEU A 593 -4.43 23.81 15.30
C LEU A 593 -4.07 23.15 16.65
N SER A 594 -4.53 23.75 17.74
CA SER A 594 -4.47 23.30 19.13
C SER A 594 -5.52 24.07 19.95
N ASP A 595 -5.79 23.66 21.18
CA ASP A 595 -6.75 24.31 22.09
C ASP A 595 -6.56 25.84 22.23
N ASP A 596 -5.32 26.33 22.12
CA ASP A 596 -4.99 27.75 22.28
C ASP A 596 -4.84 28.54 20.96
N ILE A 597 -4.79 27.86 19.81
CA ILE A 597 -4.40 28.48 18.53
C ILE A 597 -5.35 28.02 17.43
N SER A 598 -6.12 28.96 16.91
CA SER A 598 -7.00 28.77 15.75
C SER A 598 -6.50 29.55 14.53
N ILE A 599 -6.58 28.91 13.37
CA ILE A 599 -6.34 29.55 12.08
C ILE A 599 -7.64 30.19 11.63
N GLN A 600 -7.63 31.51 11.54
CA GLN A 600 -8.79 32.31 11.18
C GLN A 600 -9.18 32.13 9.70
N SER A 601 -10.45 32.40 9.38
CA SER A 601 -10.88 32.47 7.98
C SER A 601 -10.11 33.57 7.24
N GLY A 602 -9.59 33.28 6.05
CA GLY A 602 -8.75 34.23 5.32
C GLY A 602 -8.07 33.64 4.08
N ASP A 603 -7.34 34.50 3.37
CA ASP A 603 -6.55 34.12 2.18
C ASP A 603 -5.07 34.12 2.55
N TYR A 604 -4.48 32.94 2.56
CA TYR A 604 -3.11 32.73 3.02
C TYR A 604 -2.23 32.29 1.86
N SER A 605 -1.05 32.88 1.74
CA SER A 605 -0.01 32.45 0.80
C SER A 605 1.22 31.99 1.59
N ASN A 606 1.46 30.69 1.54
CA ASN A 606 2.56 30.01 2.18
C ASN A 606 3.67 29.70 1.15
N THR A 607 4.93 29.84 1.55
CA THR A 607 6.07 29.36 0.77
C THR A 607 6.95 28.54 1.69
N ALA A 608 7.27 27.31 1.31
CA ALA A 608 8.14 26.45 2.09
C ALA A 608 9.18 25.76 1.20
N ALA A 609 10.39 25.62 1.73
CA ALA A 609 11.41 24.75 1.19
C ALA A 609 11.45 23.46 2.02
N GLU A 610 11.62 22.34 1.35
CA GLU A 610 11.65 21.00 1.93
C GLU A 610 12.92 20.30 1.49
N ILE A 611 13.62 19.68 2.42
CA ILE A 611 14.85 18.90 2.17
C ILE A 611 14.65 17.52 2.77
N GLU A 612 14.66 16.51 1.93
CA GLU A 612 14.66 15.11 2.36
C GLU A 612 16.02 14.49 2.10
N PHE A 613 16.57 13.79 3.09
CA PHE A 613 17.84 13.11 2.97
C PHE A 613 17.75 11.69 3.53
N GLY A 614 18.13 10.72 2.71
CA GLY A 614 18.18 9.32 3.08
C GLY A 614 19.59 8.75 2.96
N THR A 615 20.05 8.05 3.99
CA THR A 615 21.29 7.25 3.91
C THR A 615 21.06 5.90 3.21
N PRO A 616 22.12 5.21 2.73
CA PRO A 616 22.03 3.87 2.14
C PRO A 616 21.27 2.86 3.00
N GLN A 617 20.23 2.23 2.44
CA GLN A 617 19.43 1.19 3.11
C GLN A 617 20.20 -0.10 3.43
N VAL A 618 21.38 -0.30 2.85
CA VAL A 618 22.22 -1.50 3.03
C VAL A 618 23.10 -1.45 4.29
N ASN A 619 23.07 -0.34 5.04
CA ASN A 619 23.83 -0.17 6.27
C ASN A 619 23.04 -0.70 7.47
N TYR A 620 23.75 -1.22 8.47
CA TYR A 620 23.18 -1.58 9.78
C TYR A 620 22.73 -0.35 10.60
N ALA A 621 23.00 0.85 10.11
CA ALA A 621 22.48 2.10 10.64
C ALA A 621 22.02 2.98 9.47
N THR A 622 20.75 3.33 9.45
CA THR A 622 20.15 4.20 8.45
C THR A 622 19.51 5.40 9.14
N LEU A 623 19.37 6.47 8.38
CA LEU A 623 18.73 7.71 8.78
C LEU A 623 17.96 8.24 7.58
N GLN A 624 16.69 8.57 7.80
CA GLN A 624 15.92 9.48 6.97
C GLN A 624 15.72 10.77 7.74
N THR A 625 15.85 11.91 7.07
CA THR A 625 15.63 13.24 7.64
C THR A 625 14.75 14.04 6.68
N ASN A 626 13.74 14.71 7.19
CA ASN A 626 12.96 15.70 6.45
C ASN A 626 13.02 17.03 7.22
N LEU A 627 13.37 18.11 6.53
CA LEU A 627 13.39 19.46 7.05
C LEU A 627 12.53 20.35 6.18
N LYS A 628 11.51 20.97 6.76
CA LYS A 628 10.63 21.93 6.11
C LYS A 628 10.71 23.29 6.80
N ILE A 629 11.05 24.32 6.03
CA ILE A 629 11.18 25.70 6.54
C ILE A 629 10.41 26.63 5.62
N GLY A 630 9.57 27.49 6.19
CA GLY A 630 8.75 28.40 5.39
C GLY A 630 7.74 29.20 6.19
N THR A 631 6.65 29.54 5.53
CA THR A 631 5.49 30.18 6.16
C THR A 631 4.31 29.22 6.25
N PHE A 632 3.44 29.42 7.25
CA PHE A 632 2.25 28.61 7.51
C PHE A 632 1.13 29.47 8.09
N TYR A 633 0.10 29.75 7.28
CA TYR A 633 -1.12 30.49 7.66
C TYR A 633 -0.86 31.76 8.49
N GLY A 634 0.09 32.59 8.04
CA GLY A 634 0.47 33.84 8.73
C GLY A 634 1.60 33.69 9.76
N GLY A 635 2.04 32.46 10.05
CA GLY A 635 3.19 32.15 10.88
C GLY A 635 4.44 31.73 10.11
N ASN A 636 5.54 31.55 10.83
CA ASN A 636 6.80 30.99 10.33
C ASN A 636 6.93 29.55 10.81
N LEU A 637 7.10 28.61 9.88
CA LEU A 637 7.18 27.17 10.14
C LEU A 637 8.64 26.70 10.09
N VAL A 638 9.02 25.94 11.11
CA VAL A 638 10.14 25.01 11.07
C VAL A 638 9.62 23.63 11.50
N SER A 639 9.64 22.67 10.59
CA SER A 639 9.38 21.27 10.87
C SER A 639 10.63 20.45 10.58
N LEU A 640 11.02 19.61 11.53
CA LEU A 640 12.14 18.69 11.39
C LEU A 640 11.69 17.31 11.85
N SER A 641 11.82 16.33 10.98
CA SER A 641 11.68 14.93 11.36
C SER A 641 12.92 14.11 11.02
N PHE A 642 13.15 13.07 11.80
CA PHE A 642 14.15 12.06 11.48
C PHE A 642 13.77 10.66 11.98
N SER A 643 14.12 9.66 11.19
CA SER A 643 13.77 8.25 11.39
C SER A 643 15.03 7.37 11.37
N PRO A 644 15.77 7.26 12.49
CA PRO A 644 16.93 6.41 12.56
C PRO A 644 16.52 4.94 12.71
N GLU A 645 17.16 4.03 11.99
CA GLU A 645 17.05 2.58 12.20
C GLU A 645 18.44 2.01 12.43
N VAL A 646 18.59 1.21 13.48
CA VAL A 646 19.84 0.52 13.81
C VAL A 646 19.55 -0.96 13.99
N VAL A 647 20.18 -1.77 13.14
CA VAL A 647 20.18 -3.22 13.19
C VAL A 647 21.45 -3.67 13.92
N PHE A 648 21.32 -4.00 15.22
CA PHE A 648 22.46 -4.47 16.01
C PHE A 648 22.85 -5.89 15.63
N SER A 649 21.86 -6.72 15.30
CA SER A 649 22.03 -8.06 14.76
C SER A 649 20.71 -8.54 14.14
N LYS A 650 20.74 -9.68 13.46
CA LYS A 650 19.52 -10.37 13.01
C LYS A 650 18.48 -10.66 14.10
N TYR A 651 18.91 -10.67 15.37
CA TYR A 651 18.05 -10.92 16.52
C TYR A 651 17.43 -9.66 17.11
N PHE A 652 17.97 -8.47 16.83
CA PHE A 652 17.58 -7.25 17.51
C PHE A 652 17.83 -6.00 16.67
N GLN A 653 16.77 -5.23 16.47
CA GLN A 653 16.78 -3.94 15.77
C GLN A 653 15.96 -2.91 16.55
N ILE A 654 16.40 -1.66 16.47
CA ILE A 654 15.70 -0.50 17.03
C ILE A 654 15.49 0.50 15.92
N SER A 655 14.29 1.06 15.82
CA SER A 655 14.02 2.23 14.99
C SER A 655 13.38 3.32 15.82
N GLY A 656 13.81 4.55 15.61
CA GLY A 656 13.22 5.75 16.17
C GLY A 656 12.43 6.52 15.11
N PHE A 657 11.59 7.41 15.57
CA PHE A 657 11.02 8.51 14.80
C PHE A 657 10.89 9.69 15.75
N TYR A 658 11.30 10.87 15.31
CA TYR A 658 11.07 12.11 16.03
C TYR A 658 10.64 13.16 15.04
N GLU A 659 9.57 13.87 15.36
CA GLU A 659 9.07 15.01 14.61
C GLU A 659 8.91 16.18 15.57
N PHE A 660 9.44 17.32 15.16
CA PHE A 660 9.31 18.58 15.84
C PHE A 660 8.70 19.60 14.89
N ASN A 661 7.59 20.19 15.30
CA ASN A 661 6.96 21.29 14.58
C ASN A 661 7.00 22.53 15.48
N ASN A 662 7.50 23.64 14.95
CA ASN A 662 7.41 24.96 15.57
C ASN A 662 6.83 25.94 14.57
N ILE A 663 5.68 26.53 14.93
CA ILE A 663 5.04 27.58 14.16
C ILE A 663 4.93 28.81 15.04
N ASP A 664 5.67 29.85 14.71
CA ASP A 664 5.58 31.13 15.41
C ASP A 664 4.60 32.04 14.67
N PHE A 665 3.58 32.57 15.36
CA PHE A 665 2.59 33.53 14.83
C PHE A 665 2.87 34.92 15.41
N PRO A 666 3.66 35.78 14.73
CA PRO A 666 4.09 37.07 15.29
C PRO A 666 2.90 38.00 15.57
N ASP A 667 1.87 37.96 14.72
CA ASP A 667 0.70 38.83 14.82
C ASP A 667 -0.23 38.44 15.98
N LEU A 668 -0.22 37.17 16.38
CA LEU A 668 -0.97 36.65 17.52
C LEU A 668 -0.15 36.67 18.82
N ASN A 669 1.16 36.91 18.73
CA ASN A 669 2.12 36.74 19.82
C ASN A 669 1.99 35.36 20.51
N GLN A 670 1.77 34.33 19.69
CA GLN A 670 1.61 32.93 20.08
C GLN A 670 2.57 32.04 19.28
N SER A 671 2.91 30.87 19.83
CA SER A 671 3.72 29.86 19.15
C SER A 671 3.11 28.48 19.36
N PHE A 672 2.94 27.72 18.28
CA PHE A 672 2.57 26.31 18.32
C PHE A 672 3.83 25.45 18.32
N LYS A 673 3.93 24.51 19.27
CA LYS A 673 5.01 23.55 19.35
C LYS A 673 4.45 22.14 19.53
N SER A 674 4.88 21.23 18.68
CA SER A 674 4.49 19.82 18.76
C SER A 674 5.73 18.94 18.71
N HIS A 675 5.77 17.94 19.57
CA HIS A 675 6.76 16.89 19.58
C HIS A 675 6.07 15.54 19.48
N VAL A 676 6.44 14.77 18.46
CA VAL A 676 6.10 13.35 18.36
C VAL A 676 7.38 12.57 18.43
N ALA A 677 7.50 11.69 19.41
CA ALA A 677 8.63 10.80 19.54
C ALA A 677 8.15 9.37 19.58
N ARG A 678 8.77 8.48 18.80
CA ARG A 678 8.43 7.07 18.76
C ARG A 678 9.69 6.23 18.79
N ILE A 679 9.64 5.16 19.56
CA ILE A 679 10.66 4.12 19.57
C ILE A 679 10.01 2.77 19.30
N ASN A 680 10.64 2.01 18.43
CA ASN A 680 10.23 0.67 18.03
C ASN A 680 11.41 -0.27 18.29
N MET A 681 11.17 -1.31 19.06
CA MET A 681 12.13 -2.37 19.30
C MET A 681 11.58 -3.67 18.75
N LYS A 682 12.40 -4.36 17.98
CA LYS A 682 12.03 -5.64 17.37
C LYS A 682 13.10 -6.65 17.73
N ALA A 683 12.70 -7.68 18.47
CA ALA A 683 13.54 -8.80 18.82
C ALA A 683 12.98 -10.07 18.15
N SER A 684 13.85 -10.95 17.66
CA SER A 684 13.42 -12.21 17.05
C SER A 684 14.44 -13.28 17.35
N LEU A 685 14.00 -14.38 17.98
CA LEU A 685 14.88 -15.49 18.30
C LEU A 685 15.20 -16.31 17.03
N ASN A 686 14.18 -16.47 16.19
CA ASN A 686 14.19 -17.13 14.89
C ASN A 686 12.92 -16.71 14.13
N VAL A 687 12.67 -17.30 12.96
CA VAL A 687 11.50 -17.01 12.12
C VAL A 687 10.14 -17.37 12.75
N LYS A 688 10.13 -18.11 13.88
CA LYS A 688 8.92 -18.58 14.57
C LYS A 688 8.56 -17.77 15.81
N LEU A 689 9.51 -17.08 16.45
CA LEU A 689 9.27 -16.35 17.69
C LEU A 689 9.84 -14.94 17.61
N SER A 690 8.95 -13.96 17.69
CA SER A 690 9.29 -12.54 17.68
C SER A 690 8.58 -11.75 18.77
N VAL A 691 9.22 -10.67 19.18
CA VAL A 691 8.70 -9.68 20.10
C VAL A 691 8.86 -8.31 19.46
N THR A 692 7.78 -7.54 19.47
CA THR A 692 7.78 -6.14 19.04
C THR A 692 7.28 -5.28 20.19
N ALA A 693 8.03 -4.26 20.54
CA ALA A 693 7.63 -3.26 21.52
C ALA A 693 7.69 -1.88 20.86
N PHE A 694 6.70 -1.06 21.17
CA PHE A 694 6.52 0.28 20.65
C PHE A 694 6.17 1.20 21.82
N ALA A 695 6.73 2.40 21.81
CA ALA A 695 6.26 3.49 22.63
C ALA A 695 6.24 4.76 21.79
N GLN A 696 5.19 5.55 21.92
CA GLN A 696 5.03 6.83 21.28
C GLN A 696 4.55 7.87 22.27
N LEU A 697 5.24 9.01 22.28
CA LEU A 697 4.87 10.24 22.96
C LEU A 697 4.25 11.19 21.93
N ASN A 698 3.10 11.79 22.25
CA ASN A 698 2.52 12.92 21.54
C ASN A 698 2.25 14.05 22.54
N THR A 699 2.84 15.22 22.32
CA THR A 699 2.62 16.40 23.18
C THR A 699 1.42 17.25 22.77
N LEU A 700 0.71 16.91 21.69
CA LEU A 700 -0.54 17.61 21.34
C LEU A 700 -1.72 17.07 22.13
N ASP A 701 -1.82 15.74 22.23
CA ASP A 701 -2.88 15.11 23.02
C ASP A 701 -2.41 14.82 24.46
N ASP A 702 -1.16 15.20 24.79
CA ASP A 702 -0.49 14.84 26.04
C ASP A 702 -0.57 13.35 26.41
N ILE A 703 -0.47 12.47 25.41
CA ILE A 703 -0.53 11.01 25.62
C ILE A 703 0.80 10.30 25.39
N THR A 704 0.99 9.18 26.08
CA THR A 704 1.99 8.17 25.78
C THR A 704 1.33 6.83 25.47
N ALA A 705 1.42 6.38 24.22
CA ALA A 705 0.93 5.08 23.79
C ALA A 705 2.04 4.01 23.85
N ILE A 706 1.77 2.89 24.50
CA ILE A 706 2.68 1.75 24.66
C ILE A 706 2.01 0.52 24.08
N ASN A 707 2.76 -0.22 23.26
CA ASN A 707 2.36 -1.52 22.74
C ASN A 707 3.50 -2.53 22.95
N PHE A 708 3.17 -3.71 23.43
CA PHE A 708 4.07 -4.86 23.46
C PHE A 708 3.34 -6.05 22.85
N ARG A 709 4.00 -6.74 21.92
CA ARG A 709 3.45 -7.92 21.25
C ARG A 709 4.48 -9.02 21.17
N LEU A 710 4.14 -10.17 21.68
CA LEU A 710 4.82 -11.43 21.41
C LEU A 710 4.01 -12.21 20.37
N ARG A 711 4.70 -12.72 19.34
CA ARG A 711 4.12 -13.61 18.32
C ARG A 711 4.90 -14.91 18.27
N TYR A 712 4.19 -16.03 18.37
CA TYR A 712 4.70 -17.36 18.07
C TYR A 712 3.96 -17.96 16.88
N ASN A 713 4.70 -18.20 15.79
CA ASN A 713 4.21 -18.71 14.51
C ASN A 713 5.08 -19.92 14.08
N PRO A 714 4.76 -21.14 14.52
CA PRO A 714 5.57 -22.32 14.18
C PRO A 714 5.45 -22.73 12.71
N VAL A 715 4.28 -22.49 12.11
CA VAL A 715 3.94 -22.75 10.71
C VAL A 715 2.81 -21.79 10.31
N ASP A 716 2.70 -21.47 9.02
CA ASP A 716 1.64 -20.58 8.54
C ASP A 716 0.24 -21.10 8.89
N GLY A 717 -0.67 -20.19 9.23
CA GLY A 717 -2.01 -20.51 9.71
C GLY A 717 -2.10 -20.88 11.18
N ASN A 718 -0.98 -20.89 11.90
CA ASN A 718 -0.91 -21.11 13.33
C ASN A 718 -0.24 -19.92 14.00
N ASP A 719 -1.01 -19.12 14.73
CA ASP A 719 -0.49 -17.93 15.38
C ASP A 719 -0.95 -17.87 16.83
N PHE A 720 0.00 -17.63 17.71
CA PHE A 720 -0.25 -17.24 19.09
C PHE A 720 0.26 -15.81 19.28
N TYR A 721 -0.62 -14.96 19.80
CA TYR A 721 -0.30 -13.58 20.16
C TYR A 721 -0.55 -13.35 21.65
N LEU A 722 0.38 -12.62 22.27
CA LEU A 722 0.19 -11.98 23.57
C LEU A 722 0.46 -10.49 23.37
N VAL A 723 -0.53 -9.66 23.61
CA VAL A 723 -0.47 -8.22 23.35
C VAL A 723 -0.85 -7.43 24.57
N TYR A 724 -0.05 -6.41 24.86
CA TYR A 724 -0.30 -5.42 25.88
C TYR A 724 -0.38 -4.05 25.21
N ASN A 725 -1.47 -3.35 25.43
CA ASN A 725 -1.70 -1.98 25.00
C ASN A 725 -1.95 -1.10 26.22
N GLU A 726 -1.38 0.08 26.22
CA GLU A 726 -1.67 1.08 27.24
C GLU A 726 -1.54 2.49 26.64
N VAL A 727 -2.51 3.34 26.92
CA VAL A 727 -2.44 4.79 26.67
C VAL A 727 -2.40 5.48 28.02
N LEU A 728 -1.39 6.32 28.23
CA LEU A 728 -1.13 7.05 29.46
C LEU A 728 -1.34 8.54 29.21
N ASN A 729 -2.04 9.23 30.12
CA ASN A 729 -2.09 10.68 30.15
C ASN A 729 -0.81 11.22 30.82
N ASN A 730 -0.13 12.15 30.14
CA ASN A 730 1.11 12.76 30.60
C ASN A 730 0.87 13.96 31.53
N ASP A 731 -0.32 14.57 31.49
CA ASP A 731 -0.77 15.57 32.48
C ASP A 731 -2.07 15.16 33.23
N PRO A 732 -2.02 14.13 34.10
CA PRO A 732 -3.16 13.71 34.92
C PRO A 732 -3.49 14.70 36.06
N GLY A 733 -2.83 15.87 36.08
CA GLY A 733 -2.95 16.91 37.10
C GLY A 733 -3.71 18.15 36.66
N SER A 734 -4.17 18.22 35.40
CA SER A 734 -4.94 19.34 34.88
C SER A 734 -6.20 19.57 35.73
N VAL A 735 -6.49 20.85 35.98
CA VAL A 735 -7.52 21.27 36.94
C VAL A 735 -8.86 21.31 36.20
N SER A 736 -9.46 20.13 36.03
CA SER A 736 -10.81 19.87 35.49
C SER A 736 -10.90 19.68 33.97
N PRO A 737 -11.29 18.47 33.50
CA PRO A 737 -11.42 17.23 34.27
C PRO A 737 -10.05 16.70 34.72
N ARG A 738 -10.01 15.95 35.83
CA ARG A 738 -8.77 15.31 36.28
C ARG A 738 -8.60 13.98 35.56
N LEU A 739 -7.72 13.95 34.57
CA LEU A 739 -7.51 12.76 33.75
C LEU A 739 -6.87 11.60 34.54
N PRO A 740 -7.24 10.33 34.26
CA PRO A 740 -6.61 9.15 34.85
C PRO A 740 -5.19 8.98 34.29
N GLY A 741 -4.28 8.42 35.09
CA GLY A 741 -2.91 8.16 34.61
C GLY A 741 -2.82 7.15 33.45
N SER A 742 -3.82 6.27 33.29
CA SER A 742 -3.98 5.37 32.15
C SER A 742 -5.39 5.53 31.63
N GLU A 743 -5.51 5.98 30.37
CA GLU A 743 -6.78 6.20 29.68
C GLU A 743 -7.36 4.86 29.22
N VAL A 744 -6.54 4.02 28.60
CA VAL A 744 -6.89 2.67 28.17
C VAL A 744 -5.76 1.71 28.52
N ARG A 745 -6.10 0.51 28.99
CA ARG A 745 -5.15 -0.60 29.12
C ARG A 745 -5.82 -1.91 28.75
N ALA A 746 -5.18 -2.69 27.89
CA ALA A 746 -5.65 -4.02 27.50
C ALA A 746 -4.50 -5.03 27.48
N LEU A 747 -4.77 -6.23 28.01
CA LEU A 747 -3.93 -7.42 27.84
C LEU A 747 -4.75 -8.47 27.09
N ILE A 748 -4.31 -8.82 25.89
CA ILE A 748 -5.02 -9.68 24.96
C ILE A 748 -4.18 -10.92 24.65
N VAL A 749 -4.82 -12.08 24.67
CA VAL A 749 -4.27 -13.35 24.19
C VAL A 749 -5.13 -13.82 23.03
N LYS A 750 -4.50 -14.16 21.92
CA LYS A 750 -5.18 -14.68 20.73
C LYS A 750 -4.48 -15.93 20.22
N TYR A 751 -5.26 -16.96 19.90
CA TYR A 751 -4.76 -18.17 19.27
C TYR A 751 -5.60 -18.53 18.05
N ILE A 752 -4.91 -18.83 16.94
CA ILE A 752 -5.50 -19.20 15.66
C ILE A 752 -4.89 -20.52 15.21
N HIS A 753 -5.72 -21.46 14.75
CA HIS A 753 -5.27 -22.71 14.16
C HIS A 753 -6.02 -22.98 12.86
N THR A 754 -5.30 -23.04 11.74
CA THR A 754 -5.90 -23.26 10.41
C THR A 754 -5.85 -24.73 10.03
N PHE A 755 -7.01 -25.32 9.81
CA PHE A 755 -7.18 -26.65 9.23
C PHE A 755 -7.27 -26.56 7.70
N ARG A 756 -6.62 -27.50 7.01
CA ARG A 756 -6.74 -27.69 5.56
C ARG A 756 -7.51 -28.97 5.31
N LEU A 757 -8.80 -28.84 5.00
CA LEU A 757 -9.75 -29.95 4.82
C LEU A 757 -9.99 -30.28 3.36
#